data_AF-A0A371SIF6-F1
#
_entry.id   AF-A0A371SIF6-F1
#
_cell.length_a   1.000
_cell.length_b   1.000
_cell.length_c   1.000
_cell.angle_alpha   90.00
_cell.angle_beta   90.00
_cell.angle_gamma   90.00
#
_symmetry.space_group_name_H-M   'P 1'
#
loop_
_entity.id
_entity.type
_entity.pdbx_description
1 polymer ?
#
loop_
_entity_poly.entity_id
_entity_poly.type
_entity_poly.pdbx_seq_one_letter_code
_entity_poly.pdbx_strand_id
1 'polypeptide(L)'
;MRKITCSIILCLSIFLFLINSAFAEDQVMEMEKPILQFPVISDVHIGGYGAQEKGFEHALKTYKQLAPNYQAIAIVGDLTQSGQPFEYDGFNQILNYFSHPSAEKIITMGNHEFFEGRYWPKPEHTEQYFIDRFIDKTKMPGLYYDKWIEGYHFIVLGGEESRMTNPSNGDDAIISDAQYNWLQEKLKENAGPNKPIFVFLHQAINGTVYGSDEWGSELEKLNDILSQYPQAILFTGHSHNLLNHPRTVYQNEFTMVNAGSVAYGWADGGYSLGLSQGLLVNVFENKVEIKTRDFTKNKWLDSYIIQIPFEKTIDDTIPPYFINEYVTVEDIKETQVKLTWNAALDNETLVDRYYINLDEKTLKTEYTEFWNPTTLPREISTILSNLESGTTYTMELVAVDAWKNPSKPVTFSFKTKDYNGWWFLDNTWYYFESNIKRQGWLFDDGYWYYLAPDGAMQTGWIEENGVEYYLDKSGAMQTGWLEIDKKRYYFNENGTKQTGWKYLNGTWYYLGQDGIMQTGWIEENGVKYYLDESGAMKNGWFETDKKWYYLSDNGTMQTGWKYVKGTWYYLGQDGIMQTGWIHVGGKWYLLDSTGAMRIGWIKDKEHWYYLDTNGVMQAGWLKNGADWYFLDSSGAMQTGWLKIGSDWYFFDSSGAMQTGWLKSGPYWYFLNSSGVMQTGWLKSGSDWYFLGTSGVMQTGWIFDNNAWYYLDMSGVWRSVS
;
A
#
# COMPACT_ATOMS: atom_id res chain seq x y z
N MET A 1 -7.34 -70.47 101.45
CA MET A 1 -8.61 -70.12 102.12
C MET A 1 -8.69 -68.60 102.21
N ARG A 2 -9.85 -68.04 101.81
CA ARG A 2 -10.32 -66.64 101.92
C ARG A 2 -9.75 -65.56 100.98
N LYS A 3 -10.71 -64.92 100.29
CA LYS A 3 -10.67 -63.70 99.46
C LYS A 3 -10.30 -62.46 100.28
N ILE A 4 -9.78 -61.43 99.60
CA ILE A 4 -10.09 -59.98 99.69
C ILE A 4 -9.21 -59.26 98.61
N THR A 5 -9.78 -58.88 97.46
CA THR A 5 -10.00 -57.49 96.99
C THR A 5 -8.77 -56.57 96.99
N CYS A 6 -8.29 -56.12 95.81
CA CYS A 6 -8.46 -54.76 95.28
C CYS A 6 -7.72 -54.58 93.94
N SER A 7 -8.08 -53.52 93.23
CA SER A 7 -7.96 -53.28 91.79
C SER A 7 -6.55 -53.21 91.20
N ILE A 8 -6.48 -53.61 89.93
CA ILE A 8 -5.32 -53.61 89.04
C ILE A 8 -4.97 -52.16 88.63
N ILE A 9 -3.75 -51.75 88.96
CA ILE A 9 -3.00 -50.70 88.27
C ILE A 9 -1.73 -51.39 87.77
N LEU A 10 -1.53 -51.47 86.46
CA LEU A 10 -0.26 -51.92 85.87
C LEU A 10 0.23 -50.84 84.92
N CYS A 11 1.27 -50.13 85.37
CA CYS A 11 2.14 -49.35 84.51
C CYS A 11 2.83 -50.26 83.49
N LEU A 12 2.89 -49.83 82.23
CA LEU A 12 4.05 -50.11 81.40
C LEU A 12 4.43 -48.81 80.66
N SER A 13 5.67 -48.40 80.91
CA SER A 13 6.37 -47.24 80.41
C SER A 13 6.80 -47.41 78.95
N ILE A 14 6.51 -46.41 78.10
CA ILE A 14 7.29 -46.10 76.90
C ILE A 14 7.63 -44.62 76.94
N PHE A 15 8.93 -44.34 76.81
CA PHE A 15 9.55 -43.03 76.76
C PHE A 15 9.09 -42.26 75.50
N LEU A 16 8.48 -41.08 75.67
CA LEU A 16 8.41 -40.03 74.65
C LEU A 16 8.82 -38.72 75.28
N PHE A 17 9.77 -38.02 74.65
CA PHE A 17 10.27 -36.71 75.06
C PHE A 17 9.14 -35.67 75.00
N LEU A 18 8.98 -34.95 76.11
CA LEU A 18 8.00 -33.91 76.37
C LEU A 18 8.36 -32.62 75.60
N ILE A 19 7.40 -32.09 74.84
CA ILE A 19 7.22 -30.64 74.68
C ILE A 19 5.84 -30.33 75.26
N ASN A 20 5.83 -29.47 76.28
CA ASN A 20 4.65 -29.02 77.01
C ASN A 20 3.65 -28.35 76.07
N SER A 21 2.47 -28.94 75.96
CA SER A 21 1.23 -28.27 75.55
C SER A 21 0.71 -27.44 76.74
N ALA A 22 1.06 -26.16 76.78
CA ALA A 22 0.30 -25.20 77.56
C ALA A 22 -0.96 -24.85 76.74
N PHE A 23 -2.12 -25.21 77.27
CA PHE A 23 -3.41 -24.72 76.82
C PHE A 23 -3.41 -23.19 76.97
N ALA A 24 -3.28 -22.47 75.85
CA ALA A 24 -3.77 -21.11 75.76
C ALA A 24 -5.27 -21.25 75.49
N GLU A 25 -6.09 -20.75 76.41
CA GLU A 25 -7.48 -20.41 76.13
C GLU A 25 -7.48 -19.52 74.88
N ASP A 26 -8.10 -20.00 73.80
CA ASP A 26 -8.50 -19.15 72.68
C ASP A 26 -9.47 -18.11 73.23
N GLN A 27 -8.93 -16.97 73.69
CA GLN A 27 -9.68 -15.74 73.69
C GLN A 27 -10.07 -15.50 72.24
N VAL A 28 -11.35 -15.74 71.94
CA VAL A 28 -12.01 -15.16 70.78
C VAL A 28 -11.77 -13.65 70.91
N MET A 29 -10.78 -13.11 70.20
CA MET A 29 -10.66 -11.67 70.03
C MET A 29 -11.98 -11.22 69.41
N GLU A 30 -12.80 -10.51 70.18
CA GLU A 30 -13.87 -9.74 69.59
C GLU A 30 -13.23 -8.85 68.53
N MET A 31 -13.56 -9.08 67.26
CA MET A 31 -13.16 -8.17 66.20
C MET A 31 -13.71 -6.80 66.57
N GLU A 32 -12.80 -5.85 66.83
CA GLU A 32 -13.14 -4.46 67.05
C GLU A 32 -14.10 -4.02 65.94
N LYS A 33 -15.24 -3.44 66.30
CA LYS A 33 -16.23 -3.00 65.31
C LYS A 33 -15.88 -1.57 64.88
N PRO A 34 -15.86 -1.27 63.57
CA PRO A 34 -15.63 0.09 63.12
C PRO A 34 -16.76 1.01 63.60
N ILE A 35 -16.38 2.21 63.99
CA ILE A 35 -17.28 3.31 64.41
C ILE A 35 -18.00 3.87 63.18
N LEU A 36 -17.28 3.94 62.07
CA LEU A 36 -17.77 4.40 60.77
C LEU A 36 -17.18 3.47 59.70
N GLN A 37 -18.04 3.04 58.79
CA GLN A 37 -17.65 2.21 57.66
C GLN A 37 -18.25 2.79 56.38
N PHE A 38 -17.45 2.90 55.32
CA PHE A 38 -17.92 3.37 54.03
C PHE A 38 -17.12 2.77 52.86
N PRO A 39 -17.79 2.29 51.80
CA PRO A 39 -17.11 1.96 50.55
C PRO A 39 -16.65 3.21 49.81
N VAL A 40 -15.54 3.10 49.09
CA VAL A 40 -15.03 4.12 48.16
C VAL A 40 -14.72 3.44 46.83
N ILE A 41 -15.21 4.02 45.74
CA ILE A 41 -15.02 3.56 44.37
C ILE A 41 -14.86 4.76 43.44
N SER A 42 -14.26 4.58 42.28
CA SER A 42 -14.17 5.61 41.24
C SER A 42 -14.38 4.98 39.86
N ASP A 43 -14.46 5.82 38.83
CA ASP A 43 -14.32 5.43 37.43
C ASP A 43 -15.34 4.36 37.05
N VAL A 44 -16.60 4.78 37.08
CA VAL A 44 -17.77 3.93 36.85
C VAL A 44 -18.10 3.83 35.37
N HIS A 45 -17.98 4.93 34.61
CA HIS A 45 -18.10 4.95 33.14
C HIS A 45 -19.41 4.34 32.60
N ILE A 46 -20.56 4.72 33.17
CA ILE A 46 -21.88 4.28 32.68
C ILE A 46 -22.13 4.83 31.27
N GLY A 47 -22.67 3.99 30.36
CA GLY A 47 -22.87 4.35 28.95
C GLY A 47 -21.75 3.88 28.01
N GLY A 48 -20.76 3.15 28.54
CA GLY A 48 -19.72 2.50 27.76
C GLY A 48 -20.20 1.26 26.98
N TYR A 49 -19.53 0.13 27.17
CA TYR A 49 -19.75 -1.10 26.39
C TYR A 49 -20.67 -2.11 27.09
N GLY A 50 -21.39 -1.72 28.15
CA GLY A 50 -22.33 -2.57 28.90
C GLY A 50 -21.71 -3.45 30.00
N ALA A 51 -20.36 -3.52 30.06
CA ALA A 51 -19.63 -4.28 31.07
C ALA A 51 -19.42 -3.48 32.36
N GLN A 52 -19.27 -2.16 32.22
CA GLN A 52 -19.07 -1.19 33.30
C GLN A 52 -20.24 -1.19 34.29
N GLU A 53 -21.47 -1.19 33.77
CA GLU A 53 -22.71 -1.25 34.55
C GLU A 53 -22.74 -2.49 35.45
N LYS A 54 -22.30 -3.64 34.93
CA LYS A 54 -22.24 -4.91 35.68
C LYS A 54 -21.16 -4.89 36.75
N GLY A 55 -20.00 -4.31 36.45
CA GLY A 55 -18.92 -4.11 37.42
C GLY A 55 -19.40 -3.27 38.60
N PHE A 56 -20.04 -2.14 38.31
CA PHE A 56 -20.62 -1.26 39.33
C PHE A 56 -21.70 -1.95 40.16
N GLU A 57 -22.67 -2.62 39.52
CA GLU A 57 -23.70 -3.40 40.20
C GLU A 57 -23.09 -4.46 41.14
N HIS A 58 -22.09 -5.20 40.66
CA HIS A 58 -21.44 -6.26 41.43
C HIS A 58 -20.65 -5.71 42.62
N ALA A 59 -19.96 -4.58 42.45
CA ALA A 59 -19.27 -3.90 43.55
C ALA A 59 -20.26 -3.49 44.66
N LEU A 60 -21.37 -2.83 44.31
CA LEU A 60 -22.39 -2.40 45.26
C LEU A 60 -23.03 -3.58 46.02
N LYS A 61 -23.39 -4.66 45.31
CA LYS A 61 -23.89 -5.89 45.94
C LYS A 61 -22.89 -6.49 46.91
N THR A 62 -21.62 -6.51 46.53
CA THR A 62 -20.53 -7.07 47.34
C THR A 62 -20.36 -6.26 48.62
N TYR A 63 -20.36 -4.92 48.55
CA TYR A 63 -20.28 -4.10 49.75
C TYR A 63 -21.46 -4.29 50.69
N LYS A 64 -22.69 -4.40 50.16
CA LYS A 64 -23.88 -4.67 50.99
C LYS A 64 -23.79 -6.01 51.73
N GLN A 65 -23.06 -6.98 51.19
CA GLN A 65 -22.81 -8.26 51.85
C GLN A 65 -21.68 -8.18 52.88
N LEU A 66 -20.57 -7.51 52.54
CA LEU A 66 -19.37 -7.42 53.39
C LEU A 66 -19.54 -6.43 54.55
N ALA A 67 -20.33 -5.38 54.34
CA ALA A 67 -20.47 -4.21 55.17
C ALA A 67 -21.96 -3.79 55.25
N PRO A 68 -22.86 -4.65 55.77
CA PRO A 68 -24.31 -4.45 55.60
C PRO A 68 -24.87 -3.17 56.24
N ASN A 69 -24.12 -2.51 57.13
CA ASN A 69 -24.52 -1.31 57.85
C ASN A 69 -23.61 -0.11 57.58
N TYR A 70 -22.88 -0.07 56.45
CA TYR A 70 -22.04 1.09 56.14
C TYR A 70 -22.86 2.39 56.11
N GLN A 71 -22.33 3.48 56.67
CA GLN A 71 -23.06 4.74 56.85
C GLN A 71 -22.96 5.66 55.64
N ALA A 72 -21.94 5.50 54.80
CA ALA A 72 -21.76 6.29 53.59
C ALA A 72 -21.22 5.43 52.44
N ILE A 73 -21.35 5.92 51.21
CA ILE A 73 -20.66 5.40 50.04
C ILE A 73 -20.13 6.57 49.23
N ALA A 74 -18.83 6.51 48.90
CA ALA A 74 -18.16 7.52 48.10
C ALA A 74 -17.91 7.03 46.67
N ILE A 75 -18.27 7.86 45.69
CA ILE A 75 -18.04 7.66 44.27
C ILE A 75 -17.21 8.84 43.77
N VAL A 76 -15.92 8.59 43.51
CA VAL A 76 -14.89 9.62 43.37
C VAL A 76 -14.68 10.01 41.90
N GLY A 77 -15.75 10.41 41.19
CA GLY A 77 -15.69 10.90 39.82
C GLY A 77 -15.91 9.85 38.73
N ASP A 78 -16.03 10.34 37.49
CA ASP A 78 -16.27 9.57 36.26
C ASP A 78 -17.44 8.60 36.40
N LEU A 79 -18.59 9.17 36.71
CA LEU A 79 -19.86 8.44 36.85
C LEU A 79 -20.33 7.94 35.48
N THR A 80 -20.08 8.77 34.47
CA THR A 80 -20.56 8.63 33.10
C THR A 80 -19.40 8.38 32.15
N GLN A 81 -19.65 7.74 31.01
CA GLN A 81 -18.63 7.54 29.99
C GLN A 81 -18.39 8.81 29.18
N SER A 82 -19.43 9.62 28.96
CA SER A 82 -19.39 10.76 28.06
C SER A 82 -20.14 12.00 28.57
N GLY A 83 -20.59 12.02 29.83
CA GLY A 83 -21.31 13.14 30.43
C GLY A 83 -22.76 13.28 29.97
N GLN A 84 -23.32 12.31 29.24
CA GLN A 84 -24.63 12.44 28.61
C GLN A 84 -25.79 12.21 29.60
N PRO A 85 -26.95 12.88 29.44
CA PRO A 85 -28.04 12.80 30.43
C PRO A 85 -28.58 11.41 30.75
N PHE A 86 -28.62 10.48 29.78
CA PHE A 86 -29.12 9.12 30.01
C PHE A 86 -28.12 8.26 30.80
N GLU A 87 -26.83 8.58 30.73
CA GLU A 87 -25.77 7.87 31.47
C GLU A 87 -25.93 8.12 32.97
N TYR A 88 -26.25 9.36 33.35
CA TYR A 88 -26.63 9.70 34.72
C TYR A 88 -27.88 8.97 35.18
N ASP A 89 -28.88 8.81 34.31
CA ASP A 89 -30.11 8.09 34.66
C ASP A 89 -29.81 6.60 34.96
N GLY A 90 -28.95 5.98 34.15
CA GLY A 90 -28.46 4.62 34.37
C GLY A 90 -27.61 4.49 35.65
N PHE A 91 -26.68 5.42 35.87
CA PHE A 91 -25.86 5.49 37.07
C PHE A 91 -26.72 5.55 38.33
N ASN A 92 -27.68 6.49 38.36
CA ASN A 92 -28.57 6.68 39.49
C ASN A 92 -29.48 5.48 39.72
N GLN A 93 -29.96 4.83 38.66
CA GLN A 93 -30.77 3.62 38.78
C GLN A 93 -30.00 2.50 39.49
N ILE A 94 -28.76 2.23 39.07
CA ILE A 94 -27.91 1.19 39.66
C ILE A 94 -27.54 1.57 41.10
N LEU A 95 -27.04 2.79 41.32
CA LEU A 95 -26.62 3.26 42.64
C LEU A 95 -27.76 3.16 43.66
N ASN A 96 -28.94 3.71 43.33
CA ASN A 96 -30.08 3.74 44.24
C ASN A 96 -30.63 2.35 44.55
N TYR A 97 -30.56 1.42 43.60
CA TYR A 97 -31.11 0.08 43.77
C TYR A 97 -30.19 -0.84 44.56
N PHE A 98 -28.87 -0.79 44.30
CA PHE A 98 -27.92 -1.75 44.87
C PHE A 98 -27.16 -1.24 46.10
N SER A 99 -27.02 0.07 46.31
CA SER A 99 -26.44 0.59 47.56
C SER A 99 -27.39 0.43 48.76
N HIS A 100 -26.85 0.59 49.97
CA HIS A 100 -27.64 0.63 51.19
C HIS A 100 -28.51 1.90 51.21
N PRO A 101 -29.84 1.81 51.39
CA PRO A 101 -30.74 2.95 51.18
C PRO A 101 -30.56 4.09 52.20
N SER A 102 -30.04 3.79 53.39
CA SER A 102 -29.74 4.80 54.42
C SER A 102 -28.31 5.32 54.36
N ALA A 103 -27.47 4.80 53.46
CA ALA A 103 -26.11 5.28 53.36
C ALA A 103 -26.09 6.65 52.67
N GLU A 104 -25.38 7.58 53.28
CA GLU A 104 -25.11 8.88 52.69
C GLU A 104 -24.28 8.73 51.42
N LYS A 105 -24.71 9.40 50.36
CA LYS A 105 -23.97 9.41 49.09
C LYS A 105 -23.01 10.59 49.09
N ILE A 106 -21.75 10.28 48.81
CA ILE A 106 -20.68 11.23 48.56
C ILE A 106 -20.27 11.04 47.11
N ILE A 107 -20.59 12.01 46.27
CA ILE A 107 -20.35 11.94 44.82
C ILE A 107 -19.48 13.12 44.42
N THR A 108 -18.37 12.82 43.77
CA THR A 108 -17.42 13.77 43.18
C THR A 108 -17.61 13.80 41.67
N MET A 109 -17.37 14.95 41.04
CA MET A 109 -17.37 15.09 39.58
C MET A 109 -15.99 14.73 39.02
N GLY A 110 -15.95 13.96 37.93
CA GLY A 110 -14.75 13.68 37.14
C GLY A 110 -14.74 14.41 35.80
N ASN A 111 -13.67 14.21 35.02
CA ASN A 111 -13.50 14.88 33.74
C ASN A 111 -14.47 14.35 32.66
N HIS A 112 -14.93 13.09 32.77
CA HIS A 112 -15.86 12.52 31.82
C HIS A 112 -17.23 13.20 31.81
N GLU A 113 -17.60 13.85 32.91
CA GLU A 113 -18.84 14.62 32.96
C GLU A 113 -18.86 15.84 32.02
N PHE A 114 -17.70 16.28 31.52
CA PHE A 114 -17.56 17.35 30.51
C PHE A 114 -17.49 16.84 29.06
N PHE A 115 -17.40 15.52 28.84
CA PHE A 115 -17.01 14.97 27.54
C PHE A 115 -18.03 15.19 26.43
N GLU A 116 -19.32 15.33 26.73
CA GLU A 116 -20.31 15.68 25.71
C GLU A 116 -19.94 17.02 25.07
N GLY A 117 -19.51 18.00 25.86
CA GLY A 117 -19.08 19.30 25.36
C GLY A 117 -17.77 19.26 24.59
N ARG A 118 -16.83 18.38 24.99
CA ARG A 118 -15.57 18.15 24.27
C ARG A 118 -15.79 17.52 22.89
N TYR A 119 -16.60 16.47 22.80
CA TYR A 119 -16.74 15.67 21.57
C TYR A 119 -17.92 16.09 20.69
N TRP A 120 -18.98 16.65 21.29
CA TRP A 120 -20.19 17.12 20.60
C TRP A 120 -20.59 18.53 21.07
N PRO A 121 -19.74 19.55 20.84
CA PRO A 121 -19.97 20.90 21.32
C PRO A 121 -21.26 21.51 20.72
N LYS A 122 -22.03 22.19 21.57
CA LYS A 122 -23.18 23.01 21.19
C LYS A 122 -23.03 24.42 21.78
N PRO A 123 -23.70 25.45 21.23
CA PRO A 123 -23.57 26.82 21.73
C PRO A 123 -23.84 27.00 23.23
N GLU A 124 -24.70 26.17 23.80
CA GLU A 124 -25.06 26.16 25.22
C GLU A 124 -24.08 25.38 26.13
N HIS A 125 -23.16 24.60 25.56
CA HIS A 125 -22.19 23.79 26.30
C HIS A 125 -21.08 24.68 26.88
N THR A 126 -21.23 25.06 28.15
CA THR A 126 -20.24 25.76 28.97
C THR A 126 -19.86 24.89 30.17
N GLU A 127 -18.76 25.22 30.88
CA GLU A 127 -18.40 24.49 32.12
C GLU A 127 -19.55 24.52 33.12
N GLN A 128 -20.15 25.70 33.33
CA GLN A 128 -21.29 25.86 34.23
C GLN A 128 -22.48 24.99 33.82
N TYR A 129 -22.73 24.82 32.52
CA TYR A 129 -23.81 23.96 32.04
C TYR A 129 -23.62 22.49 32.45
N PHE A 130 -22.38 21.96 32.37
CA PHE A 130 -22.08 20.59 32.80
C PHE A 130 -22.05 20.45 34.32
N ILE A 131 -21.54 21.46 35.03
CA ILE A 131 -21.59 21.52 36.50
C ILE A 131 -23.05 21.53 36.99
N ASP A 132 -23.91 22.37 36.42
CA ASP A 132 -25.33 22.45 36.76
C ASP A 132 -26.05 21.13 36.48
N ARG A 133 -25.72 20.48 35.35
CA ARG A 133 -26.22 19.15 35.03
C ARG A 133 -25.78 18.11 36.05
N PHE A 134 -24.50 18.08 36.42
CA PHE A 134 -23.98 17.17 37.43
C PHE A 134 -24.72 17.35 38.76
N ILE A 135 -24.87 18.59 39.23
CA ILE A 135 -25.59 18.94 40.46
C ILE A 135 -27.05 18.49 40.36
N ASP A 136 -27.75 18.81 39.26
CA ASP A 136 -29.15 18.42 39.07
C ASP A 136 -29.31 16.90 38.99
N LYS A 137 -28.44 16.19 38.27
CA LYS A 137 -28.56 14.74 38.06
C LYS A 137 -28.18 13.94 39.31
N THR A 138 -27.20 14.39 40.08
CA THR A 138 -26.73 13.68 41.30
C THR A 138 -27.46 14.14 42.56
N LYS A 139 -28.11 15.30 42.53
CA LYS A 139 -28.73 15.98 43.68
C LYS A 139 -27.74 16.31 44.80
N MET A 140 -26.45 16.42 44.47
CA MET A 140 -25.45 16.92 45.43
C MET A 140 -25.64 18.43 45.67
N PRO A 141 -25.24 18.97 46.84
CA PRO A 141 -25.47 20.38 47.16
C PRO A 141 -24.76 21.39 46.23
N GLY A 142 -23.68 20.96 45.58
CA GLY A 142 -22.87 21.77 44.69
C GLY A 142 -21.76 20.93 44.05
N LEU A 143 -20.90 21.57 43.27
CA LEU A 143 -19.69 20.95 42.72
C LEU A 143 -18.71 20.52 43.83
N TYR A 144 -18.54 21.40 44.81
CA TYR A 144 -17.84 21.15 46.07
C TYR A 144 -18.79 21.40 47.24
N TYR A 145 -18.72 20.56 48.26
CA TYR A 145 -19.61 20.58 49.42
C TYR A 145 -19.05 19.76 50.57
N ASP A 146 -19.61 19.90 51.77
CA ASP A 146 -19.25 19.08 52.93
C ASP A 146 -20.45 18.42 53.60
N LYS A 147 -20.19 17.31 54.30
CA LYS A 147 -21.15 16.59 55.14
C LYS A 147 -20.49 16.12 56.43
N TRP A 148 -21.29 16.04 57.49
CA TRP A 148 -20.90 15.42 58.76
C TRP A 148 -21.62 14.10 58.92
N ILE A 149 -20.87 12.99 59.00
CA ILE A 149 -21.41 11.63 59.07
C ILE A 149 -20.76 10.91 60.24
N GLU A 150 -21.56 10.42 61.18
CA GLU A 150 -21.10 9.83 62.45
C GLU A 150 -20.06 10.69 63.18
N GLY A 151 -20.22 12.01 63.07
CA GLY A 151 -19.31 12.98 63.68
C GLY A 151 -18.01 13.22 62.92
N TYR A 152 -17.74 12.59 61.77
CA TYR A 152 -16.57 12.83 60.92
C TYR A 152 -16.89 13.75 59.73
N HIS A 153 -15.90 14.51 59.27
CA HIS A 153 -16.06 15.50 58.20
C HIS A 153 -15.71 14.88 56.85
N PHE A 154 -16.65 14.96 55.92
CA PHE A 154 -16.50 14.54 54.53
C PHE A 154 -16.54 15.79 53.67
N ILE A 155 -15.45 16.09 52.96
CA ILE A 155 -15.28 17.29 52.14
C ILE A 155 -15.07 16.87 50.69
N VAL A 156 -15.92 17.34 49.79
CA VAL A 156 -15.84 17.06 48.36
C VAL A 156 -15.38 18.29 47.62
N LEU A 157 -14.39 18.12 46.76
CA LEU A 157 -13.88 19.10 45.81
C LEU A 157 -14.27 18.69 44.38
N GLY A 158 -14.18 19.62 43.42
CA GLY A 158 -14.45 19.32 42.02
C GLY A 158 -13.75 20.30 41.07
N GLY A 159 -13.39 19.79 39.88
CA GLY A 159 -12.81 20.60 38.82
C GLY A 159 -13.82 21.60 38.25
N GLU A 160 -13.43 22.87 38.19
CA GLU A 160 -14.26 23.98 37.73
C GLU A 160 -14.10 24.28 36.23
N GLU A 161 -13.02 23.78 35.62
CA GLU A 161 -12.71 23.93 34.20
C GLU A 161 -12.20 22.61 33.61
N SER A 162 -12.32 22.46 32.29
CA SER A 162 -11.90 21.25 31.57
C SER A 162 -11.20 21.58 30.25
N ARG A 163 -10.70 20.53 29.58
CA ARG A 163 -10.16 20.60 28.22
C ARG A 163 -11.10 21.21 27.20
N MET A 164 -12.40 21.18 27.47
CA MET A 164 -13.43 21.66 26.55
C MET A 164 -13.23 23.14 26.24
N THR A 165 -13.02 23.96 27.27
CA THR A 165 -12.86 25.41 27.12
C THR A 165 -11.41 25.83 27.00
N ASN A 166 -10.50 25.13 27.69
CA ASN A 166 -9.07 25.37 27.59
C ASN A 166 -8.31 24.06 27.35
N PRO A 167 -7.88 23.79 26.09
CA PRO A 167 -7.17 22.56 25.75
C PRO A 167 -5.87 22.31 26.54
N SER A 168 -5.27 23.36 27.12
CA SER A 168 -4.05 23.23 27.93
C SER A 168 -4.30 22.64 29.32
N ASN A 169 -5.54 22.66 29.80
CA ASN A 169 -5.91 22.05 31.09
C ASN A 169 -5.84 20.51 31.05
N GLY A 170 -5.69 19.89 29.87
CA GLY A 170 -5.69 18.43 29.79
C GLY A 170 -6.94 17.81 30.41
N ASP A 171 -6.78 16.72 31.14
CA ASP A 171 -7.86 16.10 31.93
C ASP A 171 -7.70 16.44 33.44
N ASP A 172 -6.99 17.54 33.76
CA ASP A 172 -6.67 17.94 35.13
C ASP A 172 -7.85 18.52 35.92
N ALA A 173 -7.77 18.40 37.25
CA ALA A 173 -8.60 19.16 38.16
C ALA A 173 -8.14 20.62 38.24
N ILE A 174 -8.94 21.52 37.69
CA ILE A 174 -8.73 22.97 37.84
C ILE A 174 -9.56 23.49 39.02
N ILE A 175 -8.89 23.98 40.06
CA ILE A 175 -9.52 24.44 41.31
C ILE A 175 -9.24 25.93 41.51
N SER A 176 -10.30 26.72 41.71
CA SER A 176 -10.21 28.16 41.93
C SER A 176 -9.76 28.52 43.35
N ASP A 177 -9.25 29.75 43.50
CA ASP A 177 -8.93 30.33 44.81
C ASP A 177 -10.14 30.37 45.75
N ALA A 178 -11.36 30.55 45.23
CA ALA A 178 -12.58 30.55 46.03
C ALA A 178 -12.82 29.17 46.67
N GLN A 179 -12.68 28.10 45.89
CA GLN A 179 -12.81 26.74 46.37
C GLN A 179 -11.69 26.38 47.37
N TYR A 180 -10.45 26.80 47.12
CA TYR A 180 -9.35 26.62 48.08
C TYR A 180 -9.56 27.34 49.40
N ASN A 181 -10.03 28.59 49.37
CA ASN A 181 -10.32 29.35 50.58
C ASN A 181 -11.45 28.70 51.38
N TRP A 182 -12.51 28.24 50.69
CA TRP A 182 -13.60 27.49 51.30
C TRP A 182 -13.11 26.18 51.94
N LEU A 183 -12.25 25.42 51.26
CA LEU A 183 -11.64 24.20 51.80
C LEU A 183 -10.87 24.48 53.09
N GLN A 184 -10.07 25.56 53.13
CA GLN A 184 -9.33 25.95 54.33
C GLN A 184 -10.23 26.33 55.51
N GLU A 185 -11.42 26.89 55.26
CA GLU A 185 -12.40 27.15 56.29
C GLU A 185 -12.99 25.84 56.82
N LYS A 186 -13.37 24.92 55.92
CA LYS A 186 -13.94 23.61 56.26
C LYS A 186 -12.98 22.73 57.04
N LEU A 187 -11.72 22.66 56.63
CA LEU A 187 -10.70 21.86 57.32
C LEU A 187 -10.46 22.30 58.77
N LYS A 188 -10.81 23.53 59.17
CA LYS A 188 -10.66 24.01 60.56
C LYS A 188 -11.82 23.57 61.45
N GLU A 189 -12.98 23.23 60.88
CA GLU A 189 -14.20 22.95 61.63
C GLU A 189 -14.02 21.67 62.48
N ASN A 190 -13.94 21.82 63.80
CA ASN A 190 -13.75 20.71 64.75
C ASN A 190 -12.54 19.80 64.43
N ALA A 191 -11.50 20.36 63.82
CA ALA A 191 -10.28 19.63 63.54
C ALA A 191 -9.54 19.27 64.83
N GLY A 192 -9.03 18.04 64.88
CA GLY A 192 -8.16 17.58 65.93
C GLY A 192 -7.31 16.41 65.43
N PRO A 193 -6.13 16.19 66.02
CA PRO A 193 -5.21 15.14 65.56
C PRO A 193 -5.80 13.74 65.66
N ASN A 194 -6.77 13.51 66.56
CA ASN A 194 -7.43 12.23 66.77
C ASN A 194 -8.68 12.02 65.89
N LYS A 195 -8.93 12.90 64.92
CA LYS A 195 -10.19 12.93 64.20
C LYS A 195 -9.96 13.05 62.70
N PRO A 196 -9.94 11.94 61.95
CA PRO A 196 -9.73 11.96 60.51
C PRO A 196 -10.74 12.86 59.80
N ILE A 197 -10.25 13.50 58.75
CA ILE A 197 -11.04 14.29 57.80
C ILE A 197 -10.93 13.59 56.45
N PHE A 198 -12.07 13.26 55.85
CA PHE A 198 -12.09 12.57 54.56
C PHE A 198 -12.33 13.59 53.44
N VAL A 199 -11.38 13.69 52.52
CA VAL A 199 -11.42 14.63 51.40
C VAL A 199 -11.54 13.83 50.10
N PHE A 200 -12.31 14.32 49.13
CA PHE A 200 -12.57 13.61 47.88
C PHE A 200 -12.37 14.56 46.69
N LEU A 201 -11.50 14.17 45.76
CA LEU A 201 -11.27 14.84 44.48
C LEU A 201 -10.98 13.76 43.44
N HIS A 202 -11.53 13.85 42.23
CA HIS A 202 -11.34 12.80 41.23
C HIS A 202 -9.87 12.65 40.81
N GLN A 203 -9.20 13.72 40.43
CA GLN A 203 -7.80 13.67 40.02
C GLN A 203 -6.85 13.66 41.23
N ALA A 204 -5.80 12.82 41.13
CA ALA A 204 -4.73 12.76 42.11
C ALA A 204 -3.78 13.96 42.00
N ILE A 205 -3.05 14.27 43.08
CA ILE A 205 -1.91 15.19 43.00
C ILE A 205 -0.76 14.48 42.29
N ASN A 206 -0.13 15.11 41.31
CA ASN A 206 1.02 14.54 40.60
C ASN A 206 2.12 14.06 41.58
N GLY A 207 2.76 12.93 41.28
CA GLY A 207 3.88 12.42 42.09
C GLY A 207 3.53 11.61 43.35
N THR A 208 2.28 11.22 43.60
CA THR A 208 1.82 10.68 44.90
C THR A 208 1.34 9.23 44.89
N VAL A 209 0.10 8.93 44.49
CA VAL A 209 -0.42 7.55 44.39
C VAL A 209 -0.09 6.91 43.04
N TYR A 210 -0.21 5.59 42.94
CA TYR A 210 0.10 4.86 41.70
C TYR A 210 -0.73 5.37 40.50
N GLY A 211 -0.03 5.67 39.40
CA GLY A 211 -0.60 6.26 38.19
C GLY A 211 -0.65 7.79 38.17
N SER A 212 -0.47 8.47 39.31
CA SER A 212 -0.52 9.94 39.36
C SER A 212 0.66 10.61 38.64
N ASP A 213 1.72 9.86 38.35
CA ASP A 213 2.89 10.39 37.61
C ASP A 213 2.56 10.68 36.14
N GLU A 214 1.54 10.02 35.60
CA GLU A 214 1.05 10.22 34.22
C GLU A 214 -0.32 10.91 34.20
N TRP A 215 -1.17 10.63 35.18
CA TRP A 215 -2.57 11.07 35.24
C TRP A 215 -2.88 11.95 36.46
N GLY A 216 -1.87 12.43 37.18
CA GLY A 216 -2.07 13.36 38.29
C GLY A 216 -2.07 14.81 37.82
N SER A 217 -2.81 15.65 38.53
CA SER A 217 -2.90 17.09 38.28
C SER A 217 -1.89 17.88 39.10
N GLU A 218 -1.48 19.02 38.56
CA GLU A 218 -0.57 19.98 39.21
C GLU A 218 -1.29 20.78 40.31
N LEU A 219 -1.40 20.16 41.49
CA LEU A 219 -2.21 20.64 42.62
C LEU A 219 -1.36 21.10 43.82
N GLU A 220 -0.29 21.86 43.57
CA GLU A 220 0.64 22.35 44.62
C GLU A 220 -0.10 23.06 45.77
N LYS A 221 -1.05 23.92 45.45
CA LYS A 221 -1.83 24.65 46.47
C LYS A 221 -2.71 23.72 47.32
N LEU A 222 -3.27 22.67 46.72
CA LEU A 222 -4.01 21.65 47.48
C LEU A 222 -3.07 20.91 48.43
N ASN A 223 -1.90 20.51 47.94
CA ASN A 223 -0.87 19.85 48.73
C ASN A 223 -0.44 20.70 49.93
N ASP A 224 -0.19 21.99 49.73
CA ASP A 224 0.19 22.93 50.80
C ASP A 224 -0.92 23.12 51.84
N ILE A 225 -2.19 23.15 51.41
CA ILE A 225 -3.33 23.24 52.31
C ILE A 225 -3.46 21.97 53.15
N LEU A 226 -3.46 20.80 52.51
CA LEU A 226 -3.66 19.52 53.20
C LEU A 226 -2.49 19.13 54.10
N SER A 227 -1.26 19.55 53.76
CA SER A 227 -0.06 19.34 54.61
C SER A 227 -0.16 19.99 55.99
N GLN A 228 -1.08 20.94 56.19
CA GLN A 228 -1.35 21.54 57.50
C GLN A 228 -2.33 20.72 58.35
N TYR A 229 -2.93 19.67 57.80
CA TYR A 229 -3.92 18.80 58.45
C TYR A 229 -3.53 17.33 58.28
N PRO A 230 -2.59 16.80 59.08
CA PRO A 230 -2.10 15.43 58.92
C PRO A 230 -3.16 14.34 59.05
N GLN A 231 -4.25 14.63 59.75
CA GLN A 231 -5.43 13.77 59.85
C GLN A 231 -6.30 13.74 58.58
N ALA A 232 -5.97 14.51 57.54
CA ALA A 232 -6.67 14.51 56.27
C ALA A 232 -6.30 13.26 55.44
N ILE A 233 -7.34 12.63 54.88
CA ILE A 233 -7.22 11.47 54.00
C ILE A 233 -7.93 11.83 52.69
N LEU A 234 -7.15 12.08 51.64
CA LEU A 234 -7.63 12.43 50.31
C LEU A 234 -7.84 11.16 49.48
N PHE A 235 -9.07 10.90 49.05
CA PHE A 235 -9.39 9.83 48.10
C PHE A 235 -9.50 10.38 46.69
N THR A 236 -8.86 9.67 45.75
CA THR A 236 -8.76 10.04 44.33
C THR A 236 -8.98 8.84 43.43
N GLY A 237 -9.25 9.06 42.15
CA GLY A 237 -9.40 8.04 41.12
C GLY A 237 -8.63 8.42 39.86
N HIS A 238 -9.31 8.43 38.71
CA HIS A 238 -8.85 8.96 37.42
C HIS A 238 -7.76 8.15 36.71
N SER A 239 -6.81 7.57 37.44
CA SER A 239 -5.74 6.77 36.83
C SER A 239 -6.21 5.37 36.43
N HIS A 240 -7.30 4.87 37.02
CA HIS A 240 -7.76 3.48 36.91
C HIS A 240 -6.72 2.43 37.35
N ASN A 241 -5.63 2.86 37.96
CA ASN A 241 -4.53 1.98 38.29
C ASN A 241 -4.93 0.95 39.37
N LEU A 242 -4.34 -0.25 39.29
CA LEU A 242 -4.67 -1.35 40.19
C LEU A 242 -4.29 -1.08 41.65
N LEU A 243 -5.14 -1.55 42.57
CA LEU A 243 -5.08 -1.34 44.01
C LEU A 243 -4.21 -2.34 44.78
N ASN A 244 -3.48 -3.20 44.06
CA ASN A 244 -2.46 -4.09 44.63
C ASN A 244 -1.04 -3.56 44.41
N HIS A 245 -0.91 -2.28 44.00
CA HIS A 245 0.36 -1.59 43.95
C HIS A 245 0.64 -0.94 45.33
N PRO A 246 1.88 -0.97 45.85
CA PRO A 246 2.20 -0.40 47.16
C PRO A 246 1.83 1.08 47.33
N ARG A 247 2.01 1.91 46.29
CA ARG A 247 1.53 3.33 46.24
C ARG A 247 0.01 3.49 46.04
N THR A 248 -0.80 2.49 46.36
CA THR A 248 -2.26 2.68 46.47
C THR A 248 -2.59 3.67 47.57
N VAL A 249 -1.86 3.61 48.68
CA VAL A 249 -1.86 4.60 49.75
C VAL A 249 -0.50 5.28 49.75
N TYR A 250 -0.50 6.60 49.72
CA TYR A 250 0.69 7.44 49.81
C TYR A 250 0.60 8.31 51.06
N GLN A 251 1.65 8.31 51.88
CA GLN A 251 1.73 9.17 53.05
C GLN A 251 2.89 10.16 52.91
N ASN A 252 2.63 11.42 53.23
CA ASN A 252 3.66 12.42 53.46
C ASN A 252 3.27 13.24 54.70
N GLU A 253 2.92 14.53 54.56
CA GLU A 253 2.35 15.33 55.64
C GLU A 253 0.85 15.09 55.86
N PHE A 254 0.19 14.37 54.94
CA PHE A 254 -1.17 13.85 55.02
C PHE A 254 -1.26 12.53 54.25
N THR A 255 -2.42 11.87 54.21
CA THR A 255 -2.59 10.61 53.47
C THR A 255 -3.40 10.80 52.19
N MET A 256 -2.98 10.17 51.10
CA MET A 256 -3.73 10.06 49.85
C MET A 256 -3.95 8.61 49.46
N VAL A 257 -5.09 8.34 48.82
CA VAL A 257 -5.57 6.99 48.55
C VAL A 257 -6.19 6.91 47.17
N ASN A 258 -5.70 6.02 46.33
CA ASN A 258 -6.34 5.68 45.07
C ASN A 258 -7.56 4.77 45.34
N ALA A 259 -8.73 5.17 44.84
CA ALA A 259 -10.01 4.49 44.95
C ALA A 259 -10.17 3.33 43.95
N GLY A 260 -9.31 3.28 42.92
CA GLY A 260 -9.34 2.30 41.84
C GLY A 260 -10.55 2.50 40.94
N SER A 261 -10.72 1.59 39.97
CA SER A 261 -11.84 1.65 39.03
C SER A 261 -12.71 0.42 39.11
N VAL A 262 -14.04 0.65 39.11
CA VAL A 262 -15.01 -0.45 38.99
C VAL A 262 -15.35 -0.78 37.54
N ALA A 263 -15.01 0.09 36.59
CA ALA A 263 -15.19 -0.13 35.17
C ALA A 263 -14.10 -1.05 34.59
N TYR A 264 -12.83 -0.73 34.86
CA TYR A 264 -11.68 -1.46 34.34
C TYR A 264 -10.34 -1.04 34.99
N GLY A 265 -9.35 -1.92 35.00
CA GLY A 265 -8.05 -1.64 35.63
C GLY A 265 -6.89 -1.41 34.64
N TRP A 266 -5.96 -0.54 35.03
CA TRP A 266 -4.71 -0.23 34.33
C TRP A 266 -3.48 -0.57 35.18
N ALA A 267 -2.40 -0.97 34.52
CA ALA A 267 -1.07 -1.07 35.11
C ALA A 267 0.00 -0.76 34.06
N ASP A 268 1.22 -0.46 34.50
CA ASP A 268 2.31 -0.11 33.59
C ASP A 268 2.62 -1.26 32.64
N GLY A 269 2.48 -1.06 31.32
CA GLY A 269 2.69 -2.14 30.33
C GLY A 269 1.40 -2.73 29.75
N GLY A 270 0.22 -2.31 30.22
CA GLY A 270 -1.01 -2.49 29.45
C GLY A 270 -2.31 -2.53 30.23
N TYR A 271 -3.40 -2.59 29.45
CA TYR A 271 -4.77 -2.58 29.93
C TYR A 271 -5.28 -3.99 30.26
N SER A 272 -5.93 -4.17 31.42
CA SER A 272 -6.60 -5.43 31.77
C SER A 272 -8.12 -5.28 31.76
N LEU A 273 -8.73 -5.66 30.64
CA LEU A 273 -10.19 -5.68 30.43
C LEU A 273 -10.91 -6.43 31.57
N GLY A 274 -11.84 -5.74 32.25
CA GLY A 274 -12.81 -6.35 33.17
C GLY A 274 -12.33 -6.56 34.62
N LEU A 275 -11.17 -6.03 35.01
CA LEU A 275 -10.83 -5.91 36.44
C LEU A 275 -11.65 -4.77 37.07
N SER A 276 -12.37 -5.09 38.14
CA SER A 276 -13.20 -4.17 38.90
C SER A 276 -12.70 -4.16 40.34
N GLN A 277 -12.23 -3.01 40.81
CA GLN A 277 -11.61 -2.86 42.13
C GLN A 277 -12.17 -1.66 42.91
N GLY A 278 -12.03 -1.69 44.23
CA GLY A 278 -12.48 -0.61 45.11
C GLY A 278 -12.04 -0.80 46.56
N LEU A 279 -12.42 0.15 47.42
CA LEU A 279 -12.03 0.21 48.83
C LEU A 279 -13.20 0.01 49.79
N LEU A 280 -12.95 -0.68 50.90
CA LEU A 280 -13.76 -0.57 52.11
C LEU A 280 -12.95 0.14 53.20
N VAL A 281 -13.45 1.28 53.65
CA VAL A 281 -12.82 2.09 54.71
C VAL A 281 -13.50 1.80 56.03
N ASN A 282 -12.70 1.44 57.04
CA ASN A 282 -13.13 1.14 58.40
C ASN A 282 -12.44 2.11 59.37
N VAL A 283 -13.22 2.89 60.09
CA VAL A 283 -12.73 3.91 61.02
C VAL A 283 -12.88 3.39 62.45
N PHE A 284 -11.80 3.46 63.22
CA PHE A 284 -11.72 3.09 64.63
C PHE A 284 -11.27 4.30 65.45
N GLU A 285 -11.20 4.17 66.78
CA GLU A 285 -10.79 5.28 67.65
C GLU A 285 -9.34 5.73 67.37
N ASN A 286 -8.45 4.79 67.04
CA ASN A 286 -7.01 5.02 66.92
C ASN A 286 -6.45 4.72 65.53
N LYS A 287 -7.27 4.36 64.53
CA LYS A 287 -6.82 4.07 63.17
C LYS A 287 -7.93 4.17 62.14
N VAL A 288 -7.55 4.37 60.87
CA VAL A 288 -8.38 4.09 59.70
C VAL A 288 -7.76 2.92 58.96
N GLU A 289 -8.52 1.84 58.78
CA GLU A 289 -8.13 0.71 57.94
C GLU A 289 -8.76 0.86 56.55
N ILE A 290 -7.93 0.82 55.52
CA ILE A 290 -8.34 0.85 54.11
C ILE A 290 -8.08 -0.52 53.52
N LYS A 291 -9.15 -1.22 53.16
CA LYS A 291 -9.06 -2.56 52.55
C LYS A 291 -9.34 -2.48 51.07
N THR A 292 -8.45 -3.02 50.24
CA THR A 292 -8.59 -3.03 48.78
C THR A 292 -9.19 -4.34 48.30
N ARG A 293 -10.12 -4.28 47.34
CA ARG A 293 -10.93 -5.42 46.92
C ARG A 293 -10.92 -5.58 45.40
N ASP A 294 -10.70 -6.81 44.94
CA ASP A 294 -10.96 -7.21 43.54
C ASP A 294 -12.33 -7.91 43.45
N PHE A 295 -13.32 -7.20 42.89
CA PHE A 295 -14.67 -7.71 42.73
C PHE A 295 -14.76 -8.81 41.68
N THR A 296 -13.93 -8.73 40.64
CA THR A 296 -13.88 -9.72 39.56
C THR A 296 -13.44 -11.09 40.08
N LYS A 297 -12.41 -11.12 40.93
CA LYS A 297 -11.89 -12.35 41.54
C LYS A 297 -12.54 -12.70 42.87
N ASN A 298 -13.41 -11.84 43.39
CA ASN A 298 -13.96 -11.96 44.74
C ASN A 298 -12.86 -12.24 45.81
N LYS A 299 -11.67 -11.61 45.70
CA LYS A 299 -10.62 -11.62 46.74
C LYS A 299 -10.27 -10.23 47.33
N TRP A 300 -9.95 -10.17 48.63
CA TRP A 300 -9.22 -9.03 49.21
C TRP A 300 -7.79 -9.00 48.64
N LEU A 301 -7.30 -7.80 48.33
CA LEU A 301 -5.95 -7.59 47.81
C LEU A 301 -5.01 -7.27 48.97
N ASP A 302 -5.15 -6.08 49.55
CA ASP A 302 -4.30 -5.57 50.62
C ASP A 302 -5.12 -4.81 51.69
N SER A 303 -4.44 -4.47 52.79
CA SER A 303 -5.00 -3.72 53.91
C SER A 303 -3.98 -2.72 54.42
N TYR A 304 -4.33 -1.44 54.40
CA TYR A 304 -3.46 -0.34 54.82
C TYR A 304 -4.01 0.27 56.12
N ILE A 305 -3.12 0.57 57.07
CA ILE A 305 -3.49 1.15 58.37
C ILE A 305 -2.94 2.56 58.46
N ILE A 306 -3.83 3.55 58.55
CA ILE A 306 -3.50 4.93 58.84
C ILE A 306 -3.68 5.14 60.35
N GLN A 307 -2.61 5.50 61.04
CA GLN A 307 -2.66 5.76 62.49
C GLN A 307 -3.43 7.04 62.81
N ILE A 308 -4.09 7.06 63.96
CA ILE A 308 -4.75 8.24 64.54
C ILE A 308 -4.27 8.40 66.00
N PRO A 309 -3.52 9.47 66.37
CA PRO A 309 -3.03 10.54 65.50
C PRO A 309 -2.19 10.08 64.32
N PHE A 310 -2.14 10.90 63.28
CA PHE A 310 -1.35 10.62 62.08
C PHE A 310 0.12 10.36 62.43
N GLU A 311 0.63 9.25 61.92
CA GLU A 311 2.04 8.90 61.88
C GLU A 311 2.32 8.30 60.49
N LYS A 312 3.39 8.77 59.84
CA LYS A 312 3.84 8.21 58.57
C LYS A 312 4.35 6.79 58.82
N THR A 313 3.62 5.80 58.32
CA THR A 313 3.89 4.36 58.49
C THR A 313 3.96 3.61 57.16
N ILE A 314 3.56 4.26 56.06
CA ILE A 314 3.63 3.72 54.70
C ILE A 314 4.65 4.53 53.92
N ASP A 315 5.85 3.97 53.77
CA ASP A 315 6.98 4.55 53.06
C ASP A 315 7.91 3.44 52.58
N ASP A 316 8.77 3.76 51.62
CA ASP A 316 9.91 2.91 51.24
C ASP A 316 11.10 3.80 50.85
N THR A 317 12.20 3.59 51.55
CA THR A 317 13.45 4.33 51.34
C THR A 317 14.62 3.41 51.00
N ILE A 318 14.38 2.10 50.92
CA ILE A 318 15.42 1.10 50.69
C ILE A 318 15.37 0.72 49.20
N PRO A 319 16.37 1.11 48.40
CA PRO A 319 16.34 0.80 46.98
C PRO A 319 16.40 -0.70 46.70
N PRO A 320 15.86 -1.14 45.53
CA PRO A 320 15.96 -2.51 45.11
C PRO A 320 17.40 -2.89 44.76
N TYR A 321 17.70 -4.18 44.77
CA TYR A 321 19.05 -4.68 44.51
C TYR A 321 19.06 -5.95 43.66
N PHE A 322 20.12 -6.11 42.86
CA PHE A 322 20.37 -7.33 42.10
C PHE A 322 21.14 -8.34 42.95
N ILE A 323 20.69 -9.60 42.97
CA ILE A 323 21.45 -10.70 43.60
C ILE A 323 22.73 -11.00 42.81
N ASN A 324 22.62 -10.98 41.47
CA ASN A 324 23.73 -11.20 40.55
C ASN A 324 23.81 -10.00 39.59
N GLU A 325 24.89 -9.23 39.67
CA GLU A 325 25.10 -8.02 38.87
C GLU A 325 25.63 -8.35 37.46
N TYR A 326 24.83 -9.01 36.61
CA TYR A 326 25.17 -9.19 35.20
C TYR A 326 23.94 -9.15 34.28
N VAL A 327 24.16 -8.64 33.08
CA VAL A 327 23.22 -8.71 31.95
C VAL A 327 23.81 -9.64 30.91
N THR A 328 23.05 -10.65 30.52
CA THR A 328 23.38 -11.53 29.39
C THR A 328 23.01 -10.82 28.10
N VAL A 329 23.99 -10.68 27.22
CA VAL A 329 23.80 -10.10 25.89
C VAL A 329 23.87 -11.19 24.84
N GLU A 330 22.80 -11.36 24.08
CA GLU A 330 22.63 -12.44 23.12
C GLU A 330 21.91 -11.95 21.86
N ASP A 331 21.89 -12.78 20.80
CA ASP A 331 21.27 -12.46 19.50
C ASP A 331 21.61 -11.07 18.96
N ILE A 332 22.90 -10.68 19.06
CA ILE A 332 23.36 -9.39 18.56
C ILE A 332 23.20 -9.35 17.04
N LYS A 333 22.44 -8.35 16.56
CA LYS A 333 22.21 -8.02 15.16
C LYS A 333 22.78 -6.63 14.85
N GLU A 334 22.54 -6.17 13.64
CA GLU A 334 23.06 -4.91 13.12
C GLU A 334 22.39 -3.72 13.82
N THR A 335 21.08 -3.83 14.11
CA THR A 335 20.30 -2.74 14.71
C THR A 335 19.57 -3.12 16.00
N GLN A 336 19.80 -4.33 16.51
CA GLN A 336 19.14 -4.78 17.73
C GLN A 336 19.95 -5.83 18.47
N VAL A 337 19.60 -6.01 19.75
CA VAL A 337 20.19 -7.01 20.63
C VAL A 337 19.13 -7.53 21.60
N LYS A 338 19.27 -8.79 22.04
CA LYS A 338 18.48 -9.34 23.13
C LYS A 338 19.28 -9.24 24.43
N LEU A 339 18.64 -8.67 25.44
CA LEU A 339 19.19 -8.47 26.79
C LEU A 339 18.39 -9.30 27.77
N THR A 340 19.08 -9.99 28.67
CA THR A 340 18.46 -10.90 29.64
C THR A 340 19.13 -10.75 31.00
N TRP A 341 18.38 -10.58 32.08
CA TRP A 341 18.89 -10.41 33.44
C TRP A 341 18.01 -11.10 34.49
N ASN A 342 18.56 -11.37 35.67
CA ASN A 342 17.76 -11.85 36.80
C ASN A 342 16.95 -10.70 37.40
N ALA A 343 15.69 -10.94 37.76
CA ALA A 343 14.88 -9.94 38.44
C ALA A 343 15.59 -9.44 39.71
N ALA A 344 15.59 -8.12 39.91
CA ALA A 344 16.00 -7.51 41.16
C ALA A 344 15.02 -7.88 42.28
N LEU A 345 15.49 -7.80 43.51
CA LEU A 345 14.67 -7.97 44.70
C LEU A 345 14.45 -6.62 45.37
N ASP A 346 13.28 -6.48 45.98
CA ASP A 346 12.95 -5.41 46.90
C ASP A 346 12.48 -6.03 48.22
N ASN A 347 13.00 -5.54 49.34
CA ASN A 347 12.76 -6.13 50.66
C ASN A 347 11.62 -5.45 51.42
N GLU A 348 11.16 -4.28 50.98
CA GLU A 348 10.05 -3.54 51.59
C GLU A 348 8.80 -3.64 50.72
N THR A 349 8.96 -3.59 49.40
CA THR A 349 7.86 -3.42 48.46
C THR A 349 7.99 -4.32 47.22
N LEU A 350 7.97 -3.75 46.02
CA LEU A 350 8.17 -4.46 44.76
C LEU A 350 9.10 -3.65 43.86
N VAL A 351 9.85 -4.37 43.01
CA VAL A 351 10.53 -3.75 41.87
C VAL A 351 9.47 -3.40 40.84
N ASP A 352 9.32 -2.13 40.54
CA ASP A 352 8.27 -1.62 39.67
C ASP A 352 8.68 -1.72 38.19
N ARG A 353 9.89 -1.26 37.87
CA ARG A 353 10.40 -1.19 36.49
C ARG A 353 11.92 -1.28 36.41
N TYR A 354 12.42 -1.44 35.19
CA TYR A 354 13.83 -1.42 34.84
C TYR A 354 14.10 -0.38 33.77
N TYR A 355 15.14 0.43 33.96
CA TYR A 355 15.65 1.34 32.95
C TYR A 355 16.91 0.80 32.32
N ILE A 356 16.96 0.82 30.99
CA ILE A 356 18.16 0.57 30.20
C ILE A 356 18.65 1.92 29.69
N ASN A 357 19.75 2.39 30.25
CA ASN A 357 20.30 3.71 30.02
C ASN A 357 21.56 3.67 29.15
N LEU A 358 21.71 4.68 28.30
CA LEU A 358 22.93 5.01 27.59
C LEU A 358 23.26 6.47 27.89
N ASP A 359 24.44 6.75 28.44
CA ASP A 359 24.90 8.09 28.81
C ASP A 359 23.83 8.87 29.62
N GLU A 360 23.37 8.27 30.73
CA GLU A 360 22.33 8.80 31.64
C GLU A 360 20.92 8.94 31.04
N LYS A 361 20.75 8.69 29.74
CA LYS A 361 19.45 8.74 29.06
C LYS A 361 18.82 7.35 29.00
N THR A 362 17.58 7.23 29.45
CA THR A 362 16.79 6.01 29.28
C THR A 362 16.46 5.77 27.82
N LEU A 363 16.98 4.67 27.27
CA LEU A 363 16.64 4.19 25.94
C LEU A 363 15.42 3.27 25.95
N LYS A 364 15.24 2.53 27.05
CA LYS A 364 14.11 1.62 27.21
C LYS A 364 13.70 1.47 28.68
N THR A 365 12.40 1.44 28.91
CA THR A 365 11.80 1.08 30.19
C THR A 365 11.14 -0.29 30.04
N GLU A 366 11.46 -1.21 30.94
CA GLU A 366 10.75 -2.48 31.07
C GLU A 366 9.95 -2.52 32.36
N TYR A 367 8.64 -2.65 32.23
CA TYR A 367 7.72 -2.71 33.36
C TYR A 367 7.60 -4.13 33.89
N THR A 368 7.47 -4.25 35.21
CA THR A 368 7.18 -5.55 35.82
C THR A 368 5.68 -5.84 35.75
N GLU A 369 5.32 -7.08 35.40
CA GLU A 369 3.91 -7.52 35.46
C GLU A 369 3.48 -7.84 36.91
N PHE A 370 3.67 -6.93 37.86
CA PHE A 370 3.40 -7.19 39.28
C PHE A 370 1.96 -7.64 39.56
N TRP A 371 1.00 -7.26 38.70
CA TRP A 371 -0.41 -7.65 38.78
C TRP A 371 -0.68 -9.10 38.31
N ASN A 372 0.30 -9.76 37.70
CA ASN A 372 0.22 -11.12 37.20
C ASN A 372 1.11 -12.06 38.05
N PRO A 373 0.59 -12.62 39.15
CA PRO A 373 1.37 -13.44 40.07
C PRO A 373 1.85 -14.77 39.47
N THR A 374 1.31 -15.18 38.33
CA THR A 374 1.74 -16.38 37.59
C THR A 374 2.98 -16.16 36.73
N THR A 375 3.42 -14.92 36.50
CA THR A 375 4.51 -14.61 35.57
C THR A 375 5.75 -14.02 36.17
N LEU A 376 5.80 -13.63 37.46
CA LEU A 376 7.00 -12.99 38.08
C LEU A 376 8.30 -13.72 37.67
N PRO A 377 9.00 -13.22 36.64
CA PRO A 377 10.04 -14.02 36.03
C PRO A 377 11.23 -13.99 36.96
N ARG A 378 11.84 -15.15 37.24
CA ARG A 378 13.18 -15.15 37.83
C ARG A 378 14.20 -14.47 36.91
N GLU A 379 13.90 -14.47 35.60
CA GLU A 379 14.73 -13.92 34.54
C GLU A 379 13.86 -13.09 33.59
N ILE A 380 14.24 -11.83 33.38
CA ILE A 380 13.58 -10.85 32.53
C ILE A 380 14.39 -10.73 31.25
N SER A 381 13.71 -10.64 30.11
CA SER A 381 14.36 -10.51 28.81
C SER A 381 13.65 -9.50 27.92
N THR A 382 14.42 -8.75 27.14
CA THR A 382 13.89 -7.77 26.20
C THR A 382 14.76 -7.62 24.95
N ILE A 383 14.17 -7.07 23.89
CA ILE A 383 14.88 -6.68 22.67
C ILE A 383 15.08 -5.17 22.67
N LEU A 384 16.33 -4.74 22.61
CA LEU A 384 16.69 -3.34 22.37
C LEU A 384 16.93 -3.15 20.87
N SER A 385 16.13 -2.31 20.23
CA SER A 385 16.14 -2.06 18.78
C SER A 385 16.59 -0.63 18.45
N ASN A 386 16.64 -0.27 17.16
CA ASN A 386 17.05 1.05 16.67
C ASN A 386 18.49 1.44 17.05
N LEU A 387 19.36 0.43 17.15
CA LEU A 387 20.79 0.63 17.35
C LEU A 387 21.49 0.90 16.02
N GLU A 388 22.62 1.58 16.09
CA GLU A 388 23.51 1.77 14.94
C GLU A 388 24.38 0.52 14.73
N SER A 389 24.58 0.14 13.47
CA SER A 389 25.39 -1.01 13.08
C SER A 389 26.88 -0.77 13.27
N GLY A 390 27.61 -1.80 13.70
CA GLY A 390 29.05 -1.73 13.97
C GLY A 390 29.44 -0.88 15.20
N THR A 391 28.47 -0.35 15.94
CA THR A 391 28.68 0.54 17.07
C THR A 391 28.86 -0.26 18.37
N THR A 392 29.83 0.14 19.18
CA THR A 392 30.02 -0.41 20.53
C THR A 392 29.23 0.42 21.52
N TYR A 393 28.37 -0.25 22.29
CA TYR A 393 27.56 0.35 23.33
C TYR A 393 28.07 -0.09 24.70
N THR A 394 28.07 0.85 25.65
CA THR A 394 28.20 0.59 27.09
C THR A 394 26.96 1.18 27.75
N MET A 395 26.17 0.33 28.39
CA MET A 395 24.85 0.69 28.92
C MET A 395 24.74 0.28 30.38
N GLU A 396 23.73 0.83 31.04
CA GLU A 396 23.42 0.56 32.44
C GLU A 396 22.00 0.05 32.57
N LEU A 397 21.83 -1.02 33.33
CA LEU A 397 20.53 -1.51 33.78
C LEU A 397 20.28 -1.04 35.22
N VAL A 398 19.15 -0.38 35.46
CA VAL A 398 18.75 0.12 36.78
C VAL A 398 17.36 -0.40 37.10
N ALA A 399 17.21 -1.18 38.17
CA ALA A 399 15.90 -1.49 38.75
C ALA A 399 15.40 -0.31 39.59
N VAL A 400 14.10 -0.07 39.59
CA VAL A 400 13.44 1.00 40.34
C VAL A 400 12.21 0.42 41.04
N ASP A 401 12.04 0.73 42.32
CA ASP A 401 10.89 0.29 43.12
C ASP A 401 9.66 1.18 42.93
N ALA A 402 8.59 0.84 43.65
CA ALA A 402 7.35 1.61 43.65
C ALA A 402 7.53 3.07 44.12
N TRP A 403 8.47 3.37 45.04
CA TRP A 403 8.76 4.71 45.57
C TRP A 403 9.79 5.48 44.75
N LYS A 404 10.20 4.94 43.60
CA LYS A 404 11.17 5.51 42.66
C LYS A 404 12.60 5.54 43.20
N ASN A 405 12.95 4.70 44.17
CA ASN A 405 14.34 4.55 44.57
C ASN A 405 15.09 3.70 43.53
N PRO A 406 16.22 4.17 42.98
CA PRO A 406 16.97 3.41 41.99
C PRO A 406 17.98 2.46 42.65
N SER A 407 18.06 1.24 42.15
CA SER A 407 19.16 0.31 42.47
C SER A 407 20.52 0.86 42.05
N LYS A 408 21.59 0.25 42.58
CA LYS A 408 22.93 0.40 42.01
C LYS A 408 22.93 -0.11 40.54
N PRO A 409 23.40 0.67 39.55
CA PRO A 409 23.40 0.25 38.15
C PRO A 409 24.26 -0.99 37.88
N VAL A 410 23.80 -1.82 36.94
CA VAL A 410 24.59 -2.92 36.36
C VAL A 410 25.06 -2.51 34.97
N THR A 411 26.36 -2.31 34.81
CA THR A 411 26.96 -1.91 33.53
C THR A 411 27.26 -3.12 32.64
N PHE A 412 26.95 -3.03 31.35
CA PHE A 412 27.26 -4.05 30.34
C PHE A 412 27.62 -3.40 29.00
N SER A 413 28.36 -4.13 28.16
CA SER A 413 28.79 -3.63 26.85
C SER A 413 28.63 -4.68 25.76
N PHE A 414 28.36 -4.23 24.54
CA PHE A 414 28.28 -5.08 23.35
C PHE A 414 28.56 -4.28 22.08
N LYS A 415 28.88 -4.95 20.98
CA LYS A 415 29.07 -4.34 19.67
C LYS A 415 28.08 -4.91 18.67
N THR A 416 27.25 -4.08 18.05
CA THR A 416 26.34 -4.50 16.98
C THR A 416 27.10 -5.01 15.76
N LYS A 417 26.43 -5.82 14.94
CA LYS A 417 27.03 -6.32 13.69
C LYS A 417 27.13 -5.22 12.64
N ASP A 418 28.08 -5.37 11.72
CA ASP A 418 28.19 -4.50 10.55
C ASP A 418 27.17 -4.94 9.48
N TYR A 419 26.56 -3.99 8.77
CA TYR A 419 25.82 -4.26 7.56
C TYR A 419 26.72 -4.87 6.48
N ASN A 420 26.25 -5.97 5.90
CA ASN A 420 26.87 -6.66 4.79
C ASN A 420 25.80 -7.19 3.82
N GLY A 421 26.07 -7.12 2.52
CA GLY A 421 25.13 -7.52 1.47
C GLY A 421 24.00 -6.52 1.25
N TRP A 422 22.88 -6.99 0.70
CA TRP A 422 21.70 -6.17 0.44
C TRP A 422 20.90 -5.85 1.70
N TRP A 423 20.59 -4.58 1.90
CA TRP A 423 19.74 -4.08 2.98
C TRP A 423 18.73 -3.09 2.45
N PHE A 424 17.48 -3.25 2.88
CA PHE A 424 16.40 -2.33 2.56
C PHE A 424 16.25 -1.32 3.71
N LEU A 425 16.63 -0.07 3.45
CA LEU A 425 16.63 1.03 4.43
C LEU A 425 15.95 2.23 3.80
N ASP A 426 15.16 3.00 4.56
CA ASP A 426 14.52 4.22 4.07
C ASP A 426 13.77 4.04 2.73
N ASN A 427 13.05 2.92 2.63
CA ASN A 427 12.28 2.52 1.44
C ASN A 427 13.12 2.30 0.17
N THR A 428 14.43 2.03 0.30
CA THR A 428 15.38 1.85 -0.81
C THR A 428 16.37 0.72 -0.51
N TRP A 429 16.83 0.02 -1.56
CA TRP A 429 17.88 -0.99 -1.43
C TRP A 429 19.28 -0.38 -1.48
N TYR A 430 20.16 -0.86 -0.60
CA TYR A 430 21.58 -0.55 -0.54
C TYR A 430 22.36 -1.85 -0.47
N TYR A 431 23.57 -1.86 -1.03
CA TYR A 431 24.51 -2.96 -0.81
C TYR A 431 25.67 -2.48 0.06
N PHE A 432 25.95 -3.21 1.14
CA PHE A 432 26.98 -2.87 2.10
C PHE A 432 28.15 -3.85 2.07
N GLU A 433 29.36 -3.31 2.23
CA GLU A 433 30.56 -4.06 2.55
C GLU A 433 31.15 -3.48 3.85
N SER A 434 30.93 -4.17 4.97
CA SER A 434 31.38 -3.71 6.31
C SER A 434 30.94 -2.28 6.63
N ASN A 435 29.62 -2.02 6.61
CA ASN A 435 28.97 -0.70 6.77
C ASN A 435 29.26 0.35 5.67
N ILE A 436 30.08 0.05 4.67
CA ILE A 436 30.33 0.96 3.56
C ILE A 436 29.33 0.67 2.43
N LYS A 437 28.52 1.66 2.06
CA LYS A 437 27.61 1.56 0.91
C LYS A 437 28.43 1.48 -0.38
N ARG A 438 28.14 0.48 -1.20
CA ARG A 438 28.70 0.37 -2.56
C ARG A 438 28.05 1.40 -3.49
N GLN A 439 28.79 1.78 -4.52
CA GLN A 439 28.40 2.77 -5.53
C GLN A 439 28.79 2.24 -6.92
N GLY A 440 28.12 2.73 -7.96
CA GLY A 440 28.31 2.34 -9.35
C GLY A 440 27.78 0.93 -9.66
N TRP A 441 28.32 0.31 -10.71
CA TRP A 441 27.95 -1.03 -11.12
C TRP A 441 28.38 -2.09 -10.11
N LEU A 442 27.43 -2.94 -9.74
CA LEU A 442 27.61 -4.08 -8.84
C LEU A 442 27.12 -5.34 -9.55
N PHE A 443 27.97 -6.37 -9.61
CA PHE A 443 27.56 -7.70 -10.06
C PHE A 443 27.34 -8.59 -8.83
N ASP A 444 26.11 -9.06 -8.67
CA ASP A 444 25.71 -9.92 -7.56
C ASP A 444 24.65 -10.92 -8.02
N ASP A 445 24.75 -12.17 -7.54
CA ASP A 445 23.85 -13.29 -7.88
C ASP A 445 23.51 -13.46 -9.38
N GLY A 446 24.48 -13.20 -10.26
CA GLY A 446 24.30 -13.34 -11.71
C GLY A 446 23.71 -12.13 -12.43
N TYR A 447 23.42 -11.04 -11.72
CA TYR A 447 22.82 -9.83 -12.28
C TYR A 447 23.70 -8.60 -12.04
N TRP A 448 23.58 -7.63 -12.95
CA TRP A 448 24.18 -6.30 -12.77
C TRP A 448 23.15 -5.33 -12.20
N TYR A 449 23.56 -4.59 -11.19
CA TYR A 449 22.80 -3.51 -10.56
C TYR A 449 23.59 -2.21 -10.65
N TYR A 450 22.92 -1.08 -10.57
CA TYR A 450 23.58 0.22 -10.46
C TYR A 450 23.19 0.90 -9.15
N LEU A 451 24.20 1.26 -8.37
CA LEU A 451 24.04 1.99 -7.11
C LEU A 451 24.46 3.45 -7.34
N ALA A 452 23.58 4.39 -7.01
CA ALA A 452 23.86 5.82 -7.13
C ALA A 452 25.00 6.26 -6.19
N PRO A 453 25.51 7.51 -6.30
CA PRO A 453 26.59 8.00 -5.44
C PRO A 453 26.27 7.99 -3.93
N ASP A 454 25.00 8.00 -3.54
CA ASP A 454 24.56 7.84 -2.14
C ASP A 454 24.37 6.35 -1.73
N GLY A 455 24.63 5.43 -2.66
CA GLY A 455 24.48 3.98 -2.55
C GLY A 455 23.10 3.44 -2.91
N ALA A 456 22.14 4.30 -3.25
CA ALA A 456 20.77 3.88 -3.55
C ALA A 456 20.70 3.07 -4.85
N MET A 457 20.16 1.86 -4.79
CA MET A 457 19.92 1.03 -5.96
C MET A 457 18.93 1.71 -6.91
N GLN A 458 19.33 1.85 -8.17
CA GLN A 458 18.50 2.44 -9.21
C GLN A 458 17.58 1.40 -9.85
N THR A 459 16.45 1.86 -10.37
CA THR A 459 15.53 1.10 -11.22
C THR A 459 15.11 1.98 -12.40
N GLY A 460 14.64 1.37 -13.49
CA GLY A 460 14.25 2.08 -14.71
C GLY A 460 15.43 2.51 -15.57
N TRP A 461 15.26 3.63 -16.28
CA TRP A 461 16.28 4.18 -17.17
C TRP A 461 17.44 4.76 -16.38
N ILE A 462 18.65 4.39 -16.77
CA ILE A 462 19.89 5.00 -16.28
C ILE A 462 20.74 5.44 -17.46
N GLU A 463 21.50 6.52 -17.27
CA GLU A 463 22.51 6.97 -18.23
C GLU A 463 23.85 7.09 -17.51
N GLU A 464 24.87 6.45 -18.06
CA GLU A 464 26.25 6.56 -17.59
C GLU A 464 27.17 6.84 -18.77
N ASN A 465 27.91 7.96 -18.70
CA ASN A 465 28.84 8.39 -19.76
C ASN A 465 28.19 8.47 -21.16
N GLY A 466 26.92 8.90 -21.26
CA GLY A 466 26.17 9.00 -22.51
C GLY A 466 25.66 7.66 -23.05
N VAL A 467 25.75 6.59 -22.27
CA VAL A 467 25.23 5.27 -22.61
C VAL A 467 24.04 4.96 -21.72
N GLU A 468 22.90 4.64 -22.35
CA GLU A 468 21.66 4.32 -21.65
C GLU A 468 21.52 2.82 -21.40
N TYR A 469 21.02 2.47 -20.22
CA TYR A 469 20.67 1.12 -19.80
C TYR A 469 19.28 1.12 -19.17
N TYR A 470 18.72 -0.06 -18.95
CA TYR A 470 17.45 -0.20 -18.23
C TYR A 470 17.57 -1.26 -17.15
N LEU A 471 17.18 -0.91 -15.94
CA LEU A 471 17.09 -1.77 -14.78
C LEU A 471 15.61 -2.08 -14.52
N ASP A 472 15.25 -3.34 -14.30
CA ASP A 472 13.86 -3.67 -13.98
C ASP A 472 13.49 -3.26 -12.54
N LYS A 473 12.29 -3.64 -12.08
CA LYS A 473 11.82 -3.31 -10.72
C LYS A 473 12.63 -3.94 -9.59
N SER A 474 13.39 -5.00 -9.88
CA SER A 474 14.33 -5.61 -8.94
C SER A 474 15.70 -4.90 -8.95
N GLY A 475 15.93 -3.98 -9.89
CA GLY A 475 17.21 -3.32 -10.11
C GLY A 475 18.13 -4.08 -11.07
N ALA A 476 17.72 -5.26 -11.55
CA ALA A 476 18.52 -6.05 -12.46
C ALA A 476 18.56 -5.43 -13.86
N MET A 477 19.77 -5.26 -14.39
CA MET A 477 20.02 -4.75 -15.73
C MET A 477 19.49 -5.69 -16.81
N GLN A 478 18.71 -5.13 -17.72
CA GLN A 478 18.05 -5.88 -18.78
C GLN A 478 18.93 -6.00 -20.03
N THR A 479 18.76 -7.11 -20.73
CA THR A 479 19.41 -7.40 -22.02
C THR A 479 18.37 -7.99 -22.98
N GLY A 480 18.65 -7.94 -24.28
CA GLY A 480 17.75 -8.44 -25.33
C GLY A 480 16.56 -7.53 -25.60
N TRP A 481 15.49 -8.12 -26.16
CA TRP A 481 14.24 -7.41 -26.44
C TRP A 481 13.48 -7.09 -25.16
N LEU A 482 13.10 -5.83 -24.99
CA LEU A 482 12.30 -5.39 -23.86
C LEU A 482 11.23 -4.39 -24.32
N GLU A 483 10.02 -4.52 -23.78
CA GLU A 483 8.96 -3.55 -23.98
C GLU A 483 8.82 -2.63 -22.75
N ILE A 484 8.90 -1.32 -22.98
CA ILE A 484 8.78 -0.28 -21.96
C ILE A 484 7.75 0.72 -22.49
N ASP A 485 6.67 0.96 -21.74
CA ASP A 485 5.59 1.88 -22.13
C ASP A 485 5.05 1.64 -23.56
N LYS A 486 4.81 0.38 -23.91
CA LYS A 486 4.34 -0.08 -25.24
C LYS A 486 5.30 0.21 -26.39
N LYS A 487 6.56 0.54 -26.10
CA LYS A 487 7.64 0.73 -27.07
C LYS A 487 8.63 -0.40 -26.90
N ARG A 488 9.09 -0.98 -28.02
CA ARG A 488 10.06 -2.07 -28.00
C ARG A 488 11.47 -1.52 -28.19
N TYR A 489 12.37 -1.92 -27.31
CA TYR A 489 13.79 -1.60 -27.30
C TYR A 489 14.61 -2.89 -27.40
N TYR A 490 15.86 -2.77 -27.79
CA TYR A 490 16.82 -3.86 -27.70
C TYR A 490 18.03 -3.41 -26.88
N PHE A 491 18.41 -4.17 -25.86
CA PHE A 491 19.59 -3.95 -25.05
C PHE A 491 20.65 -5.01 -25.41
N ASN A 492 21.89 -4.60 -25.59
CA ASN A 492 22.98 -5.52 -25.92
C ASN A 492 23.35 -6.41 -24.72
N GLU A 493 24.22 -7.40 -24.93
CA GLU A 493 24.65 -8.32 -23.86
C GLU A 493 25.33 -7.60 -22.68
N ASN A 494 25.97 -6.46 -22.96
CA ASN A 494 26.51 -5.56 -21.93
C ASN A 494 25.48 -4.54 -21.39
N GLY A 495 24.19 -4.72 -21.71
CA GLY A 495 23.08 -3.89 -21.24
C GLY A 495 22.88 -2.56 -21.97
N THR A 496 23.73 -2.21 -22.94
CA THR A 496 23.63 -0.91 -23.62
C THR A 496 22.43 -0.85 -24.56
N LYS A 497 21.68 0.25 -24.54
CA LYS A 497 20.56 0.50 -25.47
C LYS A 497 21.05 0.54 -26.92
N GLN A 498 20.49 -0.31 -27.77
CA GLN A 498 20.81 -0.36 -29.20
C GLN A 498 20.10 0.75 -29.99
N THR A 499 20.83 1.38 -30.90
CA THR A 499 20.29 2.25 -31.96
C THR A 499 20.77 1.76 -33.33
N GLY A 500 20.08 2.15 -34.40
CA GLY A 500 20.36 1.73 -35.76
C GLY A 500 20.06 0.25 -36.04
N TRP A 501 20.74 -0.32 -37.03
CA TRP A 501 20.53 -1.70 -37.47
C TRP A 501 21.05 -2.74 -36.48
N LYS A 502 20.23 -3.77 -36.22
CA LYS A 502 20.59 -4.93 -35.43
C LYS A 502 20.21 -6.22 -36.16
N TYR A 503 21.19 -7.09 -36.35
CA TYR A 503 20.97 -8.42 -36.93
C TYR A 503 20.78 -9.46 -35.83
N LEU A 504 19.66 -10.18 -35.86
CA LEU A 504 19.30 -11.20 -34.88
C LEU A 504 18.70 -12.40 -35.60
N ASN A 505 19.21 -13.60 -35.32
CA ASN A 505 18.63 -14.87 -35.77
C ASN A 505 18.26 -14.94 -37.26
N GLY A 506 19.06 -14.36 -38.14
CA GLY A 506 18.80 -14.38 -39.58
C GLY A 506 18.11 -13.13 -40.15
N THR A 507 17.69 -12.19 -39.30
CA THR A 507 16.82 -11.07 -39.68
C THR A 507 17.35 -9.73 -39.17
N TRP A 508 17.20 -8.68 -39.97
CA TRP A 508 17.55 -7.31 -39.60
C TRP A 508 16.36 -6.58 -38.97
N TYR A 509 16.64 -5.81 -37.93
CA TYR A 509 15.73 -4.89 -37.25
C TYR A 509 16.38 -3.51 -37.22
N TYR A 510 15.57 -2.45 -37.14
CA TYR A 510 16.07 -1.08 -37.02
C TYR A 510 15.50 -0.41 -35.77
N LEU A 511 16.39 0.08 -34.92
CA LEU A 511 16.08 0.85 -33.72
C LEU A 511 16.34 2.33 -34.06
N GLY A 512 15.40 3.21 -33.79
CA GLY A 512 15.55 4.65 -34.01
C GLY A 512 16.69 5.25 -33.19
N GLN A 513 16.97 6.55 -33.39
CA GLN A 513 17.95 7.26 -32.56
C GLN A 513 17.53 7.35 -31.08
N ASP A 514 16.24 7.27 -30.81
CA ASP A 514 15.65 7.13 -29.48
C ASP A 514 15.73 5.70 -28.92
N GLY A 515 16.16 4.73 -29.73
CA GLY A 515 16.24 3.30 -29.42
C GLY A 515 14.93 2.54 -29.65
N ILE A 516 13.87 3.19 -30.15
CA ILE A 516 12.58 2.55 -30.39
C ILE A 516 12.63 1.75 -31.69
N MET A 517 12.21 0.48 -31.63
CA MET A 517 12.07 -0.38 -32.80
C MET A 517 11.09 0.22 -33.81
N GLN A 518 11.55 0.40 -35.04
CA GLN A 518 10.75 0.95 -36.13
C GLN A 518 9.95 -0.15 -36.84
N THR A 519 8.83 0.25 -37.45
CA THR A 519 8.00 -0.57 -38.34
C THR A 519 7.61 0.26 -39.56
N GLY A 520 7.19 -0.39 -40.65
CA GLY A 520 6.84 0.27 -41.90
C GLY A 520 8.07 0.76 -42.68
N TRP A 521 7.87 1.83 -43.46
CA TRP A 521 8.94 2.43 -44.26
C TRP A 521 9.92 3.21 -43.40
N ILE A 522 11.20 2.93 -43.56
CA ILE A 522 12.29 3.74 -43.02
C ILE A 522 13.23 4.20 -44.14
N GLU A 523 13.93 5.29 -43.91
CA GLU A 523 14.93 5.83 -44.83
C GLU A 523 16.22 6.10 -44.07
N GLU A 524 17.32 5.52 -44.54
CA GLU A 524 18.66 5.73 -43.98
C GLU A 524 19.61 6.10 -45.12
N ASN A 525 20.27 7.25 -45.00
CA ASN A 525 21.20 7.77 -46.01
C ASN A 525 20.61 7.82 -47.44
N GLY A 526 19.31 8.14 -47.56
CA GLY A 526 18.59 8.20 -48.84
C GLY A 526 18.14 6.85 -49.40
N VAL A 527 18.36 5.75 -48.67
CA VAL A 527 17.95 4.40 -49.06
C VAL A 527 16.74 3.97 -48.24
N LYS A 528 15.68 3.52 -48.93
CA LYS A 528 14.44 3.08 -48.29
C LYS A 528 14.43 1.58 -48.04
N TYR A 529 13.94 1.20 -46.86
CA TYR A 529 13.70 -0.17 -46.42
C TYR A 529 12.29 -0.28 -45.84
N TYR A 530 11.78 -1.50 -45.73
CA TYR A 530 10.50 -1.75 -45.07
C TYR A 530 10.66 -2.80 -43.98
N LEU A 531 10.17 -2.48 -42.78
CA LEU A 531 10.07 -3.39 -41.65
C LEU A 531 8.60 -3.79 -41.46
N ASP A 532 8.32 -5.08 -41.28
CA ASP A 532 6.94 -5.51 -41.00
C ASP A 532 6.50 -5.17 -39.57
N GLU A 533 5.28 -5.55 -39.20
CA GLU A 533 4.70 -5.28 -37.88
C GLU A 533 5.52 -5.88 -36.72
N SER A 534 6.32 -6.93 -36.98
CA SER A 534 7.22 -7.51 -35.98
C SER A 534 8.54 -6.74 -35.84
N GLY A 535 8.80 -5.78 -36.73
CA GLY A 535 10.06 -5.05 -36.91
C GLY A 535 11.04 -5.74 -37.85
N ALA A 536 10.69 -6.89 -38.41
CA ALA A 536 11.57 -7.65 -39.29
C ALA A 536 11.69 -6.99 -40.66
N MET A 537 12.92 -6.76 -41.11
CA MET A 537 13.19 -6.20 -42.44
C MET A 537 12.74 -7.16 -43.53
N LYS A 538 11.93 -6.66 -44.46
CA LYS A 538 11.50 -7.40 -45.64
C LYS A 538 12.59 -7.40 -46.71
N ASN A 539 12.58 -8.44 -47.53
CA ASN A 539 13.29 -8.53 -48.79
C ASN A 539 12.37 -9.19 -49.84
N GLY A 540 12.70 -9.02 -51.13
CA GLY A 540 11.87 -9.54 -52.22
C GLY A 540 10.53 -8.81 -52.37
N TRP A 541 9.54 -9.51 -52.93
CA TRP A 541 8.19 -8.99 -53.12
C TRP A 541 7.43 -8.90 -51.79
N PHE A 542 6.80 -7.76 -51.54
CA PHE A 542 5.84 -7.61 -50.46
C PHE A 542 4.73 -6.63 -50.85
N GLU A 543 3.59 -6.75 -50.16
CA GLU A 543 2.42 -5.91 -50.37
C GLU A 543 2.13 -5.12 -49.08
N THR A 544 1.93 -3.81 -49.22
CA THR A 544 1.42 -2.92 -48.16
C THR A 544 0.46 -1.92 -48.79
N ASP A 545 -0.63 -1.58 -48.11
CA ASP A 545 -1.64 -0.64 -48.61
C ASP A 545 -2.18 -0.98 -50.02
N LYS A 546 -2.33 -2.28 -50.31
CA LYS A 546 -2.77 -2.82 -51.62
C LYS A 546 -1.84 -2.46 -52.78
N LYS A 547 -0.56 -2.19 -52.49
CA LYS A 547 0.49 -1.85 -53.44
C LYS A 547 1.64 -2.82 -53.29
N TRP A 548 2.14 -3.30 -54.42
CA TRP A 548 3.28 -4.21 -54.47
C TRP A 548 4.59 -3.44 -54.62
N TYR A 549 5.58 -3.86 -53.86
CA TYR A 549 6.93 -3.33 -53.86
C TYR A 549 7.93 -4.49 -53.96
N TYR A 550 9.13 -4.19 -54.44
CA TYR A 550 10.23 -5.15 -54.45
C TYR A 550 11.46 -4.58 -53.74
N LEU A 551 11.95 -5.30 -52.74
CA LEU A 551 13.19 -5.00 -52.02
C LEU A 551 14.30 -5.96 -52.48
N SER A 552 15.55 -5.49 -52.54
CA SER A 552 16.70 -6.36 -52.78
C SER A 552 16.93 -7.34 -51.63
N ASP A 553 17.88 -8.27 -51.77
CA ASP A 553 18.24 -9.22 -50.71
C ASP A 553 18.75 -8.50 -49.44
N ASN A 554 19.35 -7.33 -49.62
CA ASN A 554 19.78 -6.43 -48.54
C ASN A 554 18.67 -5.47 -48.08
N GLY A 555 17.42 -5.66 -48.52
CA GLY A 555 16.25 -4.91 -48.09
C GLY A 555 16.03 -3.55 -48.80
N THR A 556 16.89 -3.18 -49.74
CA THR A 556 16.79 -1.85 -50.39
C THR A 556 15.67 -1.80 -51.42
N MET A 557 14.83 -0.77 -51.36
CA MET A 557 13.71 -0.57 -52.30
C MET A 557 14.22 -0.40 -53.74
N GLN A 558 13.62 -1.16 -54.66
CA GLN A 558 13.95 -1.10 -56.08
C GLN A 558 12.97 -0.21 -56.85
N THR A 559 13.48 0.48 -57.88
CA THR A 559 12.71 1.27 -58.84
C THR A 559 13.11 0.90 -60.27
N GLY A 560 12.30 1.26 -61.26
CA GLY A 560 12.53 0.96 -62.67
C GLY A 560 12.28 -0.50 -63.05
N TRP A 561 12.87 -0.94 -64.17
CA TRP A 561 12.75 -2.31 -64.65
C TRP A 561 13.48 -3.29 -63.74
N LYS A 562 12.78 -4.33 -63.28
CA LYS A 562 13.34 -5.42 -62.47
C LYS A 562 13.02 -6.77 -63.07
N TYR A 563 14.06 -7.58 -63.25
CA TYR A 563 13.93 -8.97 -63.65
C TYR A 563 13.91 -9.87 -62.42
N VAL A 564 12.81 -10.59 -62.22
CA VAL A 564 12.61 -11.48 -61.07
C VAL A 564 12.15 -12.84 -61.57
N LYS A 565 12.93 -13.89 -61.27
CA LYS A 565 12.58 -15.30 -61.54
C LYS A 565 12.07 -15.58 -62.96
N GLY A 566 12.64 -14.95 -63.98
CA GLY A 566 12.28 -15.20 -65.37
C GLY A 566 11.40 -14.13 -66.02
N THR A 567 10.87 -13.18 -65.24
CA THR A 567 9.86 -12.21 -65.69
C THR A 567 10.28 -10.78 -65.39
N TRP A 568 10.01 -9.87 -66.33
CA TRP A 568 10.23 -8.44 -66.16
C TRP A 568 9.03 -7.76 -65.51
N TYR A 569 9.30 -6.87 -64.58
CA TYR A 569 8.35 -6.00 -63.88
C TYR A 569 8.86 -4.57 -63.95
N TYR A 570 7.97 -3.59 -63.77
CA TYR A 570 8.37 -2.19 -63.68
C TYR A 570 7.87 -1.59 -62.37
N LEU A 571 8.80 -1.04 -61.59
CA LEU A 571 8.53 -0.35 -60.33
C LEU A 571 8.62 1.16 -60.61
N GLY A 572 7.63 1.93 -60.15
CA GLY A 572 7.62 3.39 -60.25
C GLY A 572 8.78 4.02 -59.50
N GLN A 573 8.94 5.34 -59.62
CA GLN A 573 9.94 6.10 -58.82
C GLN A 573 9.62 6.08 -57.32
N ASP A 574 8.35 5.87 -56.98
CA ASP A 574 7.85 5.63 -55.63
C ASP A 574 7.99 4.16 -55.19
N GLY A 575 8.54 3.28 -56.03
CA GLY A 575 8.72 1.86 -55.79
C GLY A 575 7.49 1.00 -56.06
N ILE A 576 6.35 1.59 -56.44
CA ILE A 576 5.10 0.86 -56.65
C ILE A 576 5.16 0.09 -57.98
N MET A 577 4.89 -1.21 -57.92
CA MET A 577 4.75 -2.04 -59.11
C MET A 577 3.62 -1.55 -60.02
N GLN A 578 3.95 -1.30 -61.28
CA GLN A 578 2.98 -0.86 -62.28
C GLN A 578 2.25 -2.05 -62.91
N THR A 579 1.04 -1.80 -63.41
CA THR A 579 0.23 -2.73 -64.19
C THR A 579 -0.40 -1.98 -65.38
N GLY A 580 -0.79 -2.70 -66.42
CA GLY A 580 -1.36 -2.11 -67.63
C GLY A 580 -0.31 -1.49 -68.55
N TRP A 581 -0.74 -0.56 -69.40
CA TRP A 581 0.14 0.12 -70.35
C TRP A 581 1.03 1.15 -69.63
N ILE A 582 2.34 1.05 -69.86
CA ILE A 582 3.32 2.01 -69.35
C ILE A 582 4.15 2.58 -70.50
N HIS A 583 4.51 3.86 -70.38
CA HIS A 583 5.37 4.56 -71.34
C HIS A 583 6.71 4.90 -70.69
N VAL A 584 7.78 4.24 -71.12
CA VAL A 584 9.10 4.35 -70.50
C VAL A 584 10.16 4.49 -71.58
N GLY A 585 10.97 5.54 -71.51
CA GLY A 585 12.05 5.79 -72.49
C GLY A 585 11.54 5.96 -73.92
N GLY A 586 10.35 6.55 -74.10
CA GLY A 586 9.73 6.77 -75.41
C GLY A 586 9.03 5.55 -76.01
N LYS A 587 8.99 4.41 -75.29
CA LYS A 587 8.43 3.14 -75.76
C LYS A 587 7.25 2.72 -74.88
N TRP A 588 6.26 2.06 -75.49
CA TRP A 588 5.11 1.49 -74.78
C TRP A 588 5.35 0.02 -74.46
N TYR A 589 4.95 -0.39 -73.26
CA TYR A 589 4.98 -1.77 -72.77
C TYR A 589 3.65 -2.08 -72.09
N LEU A 590 3.29 -3.37 -72.02
CA LEU A 590 2.09 -3.83 -71.34
C LEU A 590 2.46 -4.79 -70.21
N LEU A 591 2.05 -4.46 -68.99
CA LEU A 591 2.16 -5.32 -67.81
C LEU A 591 0.78 -5.90 -67.48
N ASP A 592 0.68 -7.20 -67.19
CA ASP A 592 -0.60 -7.78 -66.80
C ASP A 592 -1.00 -7.42 -65.34
N SER A 593 -2.12 -7.97 -64.86
CA SER A 593 -2.62 -7.70 -63.51
C SER A 593 -1.69 -8.18 -62.39
N THR A 594 -0.71 -9.04 -62.70
CA THR A 594 0.35 -9.45 -61.76
C THR A 594 1.61 -8.60 -61.88
N GLY A 595 1.62 -7.61 -62.78
CA GLY A 595 2.77 -6.75 -63.11
C GLY A 595 3.74 -7.38 -64.09
N ALA A 596 3.49 -8.60 -64.56
CA ALA A 596 4.38 -9.29 -65.49
C ALA A 596 4.33 -8.66 -66.88
N MET A 597 5.50 -8.34 -67.43
CA MET A 597 5.63 -7.78 -68.78
C MET A 597 5.20 -8.80 -69.84
N ARG A 598 4.35 -8.35 -70.76
CA ARG A 598 3.83 -9.14 -71.87
C ARG A 598 4.66 -8.96 -73.14
N ILE A 599 4.73 -10.03 -73.93
CA ILE A 599 5.34 -10.08 -75.25
C ILE A 599 4.39 -10.77 -76.23
N GLY A 600 4.59 -10.56 -77.53
CA GLY A 600 3.78 -11.14 -78.61
C GLY A 600 2.44 -10.43 -78.83
N TRP A 601 1.52 -11.14 -79.48
CA TRP A 601 0.15 -10.66 -79.73
C TRP A 601 -0.66 -10.64 -78.44
N ILE A 602 -1.18 -9.47 -78.08
CA ILE A 602 -2.05 -9.30 -76.91
C ILE A 602 -3.31 -8.56 -77.34
N LYS A 603 -4.47 -9.10 -76.95
CA LYS A 603 -5.74 -8.40 -77.07
C LYS A 603 -5.99 -7.59 -75.81
N ASP A 604 -6.04 -6.28 -75.94
CA ASP A 604 -6.45 -5.37 -74.86
C ASP A 604 -7.76 -4.69 -75.27
N LYS A 605 -8.82 -4.95 -74.49
CA LYS A 605 -10.20 -4.58 -74.82
C LYS A 605 -10.61 -5.09 -76.22
N GLU A 606 -10.89 -4.19 -77.16
CA GLU A 606 -11.37 -4.53 -78.51
C GLU A 606 -10.24 -4.61 -79.55
N HIS A 607 -9.01 -4.19 -79.20
CA HIS A 607 -7.91 -4.06 -80.15
C HIS A 607 -6.80 -5.08 -79.89
N TRP A 608 -6.17 -5.52 -80.96
CA TRP A 608 -4.96 -6.34 -80.90
C TRP A 608 -3.72 -5.46 -81.01
N TYR A 609 -2.73 -5.76 -80.19
CA TYR A 609 -1.41 -5.11 -80.17
C TYR A 609 -0.34 -6.18 -80.28
N TYR A 610 0.84 -5.80 -80.77
CA TYR A 610 2.00 -6.68 -80.78
C TYR A 610 3.15 -6.05 -80.00
N LEU A 611 3.65 -6.77 -79.00
CA LEU A 611 4.82 -6.43 -78.21
C LEU A 611 5.99 -7.29 -78.70
N ASP A 612 7.15 -6.71 -78.99
CA ASP A 612 8.31 -7.48 -79.44
C ASP A 612 8.91 -8.35 -78.32
N THR A 613 10.02 -9.04 -78.59
CA THR A 613 10.70 -9.90 -77.60
C THR A 613 11.26 -9.12 -76.40
N ASN A 614 11.40 -7.79 -76.51
CA ASN A 614 11.78 -6.90 -75.42
C ASN A 614 10.55 -6.22 -74.77
N GLY A 615 9.33 -6.60 -75.16
CA GLY A 615 8.09 -6.05 -74.65
C GLY A 615 7.68 -4.71 -75.26
N VAL A 616 8.36 -4.25 -76.30
CA VAL A 616 8.09 -2.95 -76.91
C VAL A 616 6.93 -3.05 -77.90
N MET A 617 5.91 -2.22 -77.72
CA MET A 617 4.79 -2.11 -78.63
C MET A 617 5.24 -1.66 -80.03
N GLN A 618 4.80 -2.41 -81.03
CA GLN A 618 5.07 -2.09 -82.43
C GLN A 618 3.96 -1.20 -83.02
N ALA A 619 4.32 -0.42 -84.05
CA ALA A 619 3.41 0.40 -84.85
C ALA A 619 3.87 0.37 -86.32
N GLY A 620 2.94 0.54 -87.25
CA GLY A 620 3.18 0.42 -88.69
C GLY A 620 3.15 -1.03 -89.21
N TRP A 621 3.90 -1.27 -90.29
CA TRP A 621 4.00 -2.61 -90.90
C TRP A 621 4.72 -3.59 -89.98
N LEU A 622 4.06 -4.70 -89.67
CA LEU A 622 4.59 -5.78 -88.84
C LEU A 622 4.59 -7.08 -89.64
N LYS A 623 5.75 -7.72 -89.75
CA LYS A 623 5.85 -9.10 -90.23
C LYS A 623 5.91 -10.05 -89.06
N ASN A 624 4.94 -10.96 -88.95
CA ASN A 624 4.92 -11.98 -87.91
C ASN A 624 4.65 -13.35 -88.55
N GLY A 625 5.67 -14.22 -88.55
CA GLY A 625 5.62 -15.48 -89.30
C GLY A 625 5.62 -15.25 -90.82
N ALA A 626 4.66 -15.88 -91.52
CA ALA A 626 4.49 -15.74 -92.97
C ALA A 626 3.70 -14.49 -93.36
N ASP A 627 2.94 -13.91 -92.43
CA ASP A 627 1.94 -12.90 -92.69
C ASP A 627 2.44 -11.49 -92.37
N TRP A 628 1.85 -10.52 -93.06
CA TRP A 628 2.03 -9.09 -92.81
C TRP A 628 0.78 -8.51 -92.15
N TYR A 629 0.99 -7.63 -91.19
CA TYR A 629 -0.05 -6.92 -90.45
C TYR A 629 0.25 -5.42 -90.51
N PHE A 630 -0.76 -4.60 -90.24
CA PHE A 630 -0.56 -3.17 -90.05
C PHE A 630 -1.15 -2.72 -88.72
N LEU A 631 -0.31 -2.11 -87.90
CA LEU A 631 -0.67 -1.49 -86.63
C LEU A 631 -0.71 0.02 -86.84
N ASP A 632 -1.75 0.71 -86.37
CA ASP A 632 -1.81 2.17 -86.49
C ASP A 632 -0.81 2.89 -85.54
N SER A 633 -0.83 4.22 -85.50
CA SER A 633 0.06 5.00 -84.63
C SER A 633 -0.17 4.77 -83.13
N SER A 634 -1.33 4.23 -82.74
CA SER A 634 -1.61 3.79 -81.37
C SER A 634 -1.16 2.35 -81.10
N GLY A 635 -0.70 1.64 -82.14
CA GLY A 635 -0.31 0.23 -82.09
C GLY A 635 -1.47 -0.75 -82.32
N ALA A 636 -2.68 -0.26 -82.58
CA ALA A 636 -3.86 -1.10 -82.77
C ALA A 636 -3.84 -1.74 -84.17
N MET A 637 -4.00 -3.06 -84.21
CA MET A 637 -4.05 -3.85 -85.43
C MET A 637 -5.27 -3.52 -86.28
N GLN A 638 -5.02 -3.25 -87.56
CA GLN A 638 -6.05 -2.88 -88.52
C GLN A 638 -6.59 -4.13 -89.26
N THR A 639 -7.86 -4.08 -89.61
CA THR A 639 -8.56 -5.09 -90.42
C THR A 639 -9.35 -4.40 -91.53
N GLY A 640 -9.72 -5.14 -92.58
CA GLY A 640 -10.45 -4.63 -93.73
C GLY A 640 -9.60 -3.82 -94.71
N TRP A 641 -10.27 -3.01 -95.54
CA TRP A 641 -9.62 -2.12 -96.49
C TRP A 641 -8.95 -0.94 -95.80
N LEU A 642 -7.65 -0.75 -96.03
CA LEU A 642 -6.89 0.34 -95.47
C LEU A 642 -6.00 0.99 -96.52
N LYS A 643 -6.00 2.32 -96.55
CA LYS A 643 -5.11 3.10 -97.40
C LYS A 643 -3.86 3.48 -96.63
N ILE A 644 -2.69 3.06 -97.13
CA ILE A 644 -1.39 3.33 -96.52
C ILE A 644 -0.51 4.04 -97.55
N GLY A 645 -0.24 5.33 -97.33
CA GLY A 645 0.37 6.18 -98.36
C GLY A 645 -0.56 6.40 -99.55
N SER A 646 -0.08 6.13 -100.76
CA SER A 646 -0.90 6.20 -101.99
C SER A 646 -1.74 4.95 -102.24
N ASP A 647 -1.43 3.85 -101.56
CA ASP A 647 -1.81 2.50 -101.98
C ASP A 647 -2.89 1.92 -101.06
N TRP A 648 -3.77 1.08 -101.62
CA TRP A 648 -4.80 0.35 -100.88
C TRP A 648 -4.36 -1.07 -100.61
N TYR A 649 -4.63 -1.54 -99.39
CA TYR A 649 -4.36 -2.88 -98.90
C TYR A 649 -5.64 -3.44 -98.26
N PHE A 650 -5.72 -4.77 -98.14
CA PHE A 650 -6.79 -5.42 -97.39
C PHE A 650 -6.21 -6.39 -96.38
N PHE A 651 -6.69 -6.30 -95.15
CA PHE A 651 -6.36 -7.20 -94.04
C PHE A 651 -7.59 -8.02 -93.67
N ASP A 652 -7.46 -9.33 -93.51
CA ASP A 652 -8.60 -10.17 -93.12
C ASP A 652 -9.02 -9.96 -91.65
N SER A 653 -9.98 -10.75 -91.16
CA SER A 653 -10.45 -10.65 -89.77
C SER A 653 -9.40 -11.04 -88.72
N SER A 654 -8.34 -11.74 -89.11
CA SER A 654 -7.18 -12.01 -88.26
C SER A 654 -6.14 -10.89 -88.31
N GLY A 655 -6.31 -9.91 -89.22
CA GLY A 655 -5.38 -8.83 -89.48
C GLY A 655 -4.30 -9.17 -90.51
N ALA A 656 -4.33 -10.35 -91.13
CA ALA A 656 -3.33 -10.76 -92.11
C ALA A 656 -3.60 -10.09 -93.47
N MET A 657 -2.56 -9.44 -94.02
CA MET A 657 -2.58 -8.77 -95.31
C MET A 657 -2.78 -9.79 -96.43
N GLN A 658 -3.79 -9.55 -97.25
CA GLN A 658 -4.11 -10.43 -98.37
C GLN A 658 -3.26 -10.10 -99.61
N THR A 659 -3.01 -11.12 -100.43
CA THR A 659 -2.39 -11.00 -101.75
C THR A 659 -3.17 -11.86 -102.75
N GLY A 660 -3.05 -11.56 -104.05
CA GLY A 660 -3.78 -12.24 -105.12
C GLY A 660 -5.23 -11.76 -105.27
N TRP A 661 -6.07 -12.63 -105.82
CA TRP A 661 -7.50 -12.35 -106.02
C TRP A 661 -8.25 -12.33 -104.68
N LEU A 662 -8.94 -11.22 -104.42
CA LEU A 662 -9.70 -10.99 -103.20
C LEU A 662 -11.17 -10.70 -103.55
N LYS A 663 -12.09 -11.42 -102.91
CA LYS A 663 -13.51 -11.09 -102.95
C LYS A 663 -13.90 -10.28 -101.71
N SER A 664 -14.36 -9.05 -101.92
CA SER A 664 -14.84 -8.17 -100.85
C SER A 664 -16.26 -7.69 -101.18
N GLY A 665 -17.24 -8.24 -100.47
CA GLY A 665 -18.65 -8.04 -100.80
C GLY A 665 -19.01 -8.67 -102.16
N PRO A 666 -19.75 -7.98 -103.05
CA PRO A 666 -20.09 -8.50 -104.37
C PRO A 666 -18.95 -8.35 -105.39
N TYR A 667 -17.85 -7.66 -105.03
CA TYR A 667 -16.81 -7.26 -105.96
C TYR A 667 -15.54 -8.08 -105.81
N TRP A 668 -14.82 -8.26 -106.93
CA TRP A 668 -13.49 -8.85 -106.98
C TRP A 668 -12.44 -7.78 -107.15
N TYR A 669 -11.31 -7.97 -106.48
CA TYR A 669 -10.14 -7.11 -106.50
C TYR A 669 -8.90 -7.99 -106.68
N PHE A 670 -7.78 -7.39 -107.07
CA PHE A 670 -6.50 -8.07 -107.09
C PHE A 670 -5.45 -7.26 -106.33
N LEU A 671 -4.79 -7.91 -105.39
CA LEU A 671 -3.67 -7.37 -104.62
C LEU A 671 -2.38 -8.01 -105.16
N ASN A 672 -1.35 -7.22 -105.45
CA ASN A 672 -0.08 -7.79 -105.93
C ASN A 672 0.67 -8.54 -104.81
N SER A 673 1.87 -9.08 -105.10
CA SER A 673 2.69 -9.80 -104.12
C SER A 673 3.12 -8.96 -102.90
N SER A 674 3.06 -7.63 -103.01
CA SER A 674 3.31 -6.69 -101.92
C SER A 674 2.02 -6.26 -101.22
N GLY A 675 0.86 -6.80 -101.60
CA GLY A 675 -0.45 -6.48 -101.03
C GLY A 675 -1.14 -5.25 -101.62
N VAL A 676 -0.52 -4.55 -102.58
CA VAL A 676 -1.07 -3.32 -103.17
C VAL A 676 -2.19 -3.66 -104.14
N MET A 677 -3.36 -3.04 -103.95
CA MET A 677 -4.50 -3.13 -104.84
C MET A 677 -4.17 -2.58 -106.23
N GLN A 678 -4.39 -3.40 -107.24
CA GLN A 678 -4.12 -3.04 -108.63
C GLN A 678 -5.33 -2.35 -109.27
N THR A 679 -5.05 -1.49 -110.25
CA THR A 679 -6.02 -0.84 -111.13
C THR A 679 -5.52 -0.94 -112.57
N GLY A 680 -6.41 -0.79 -113.55
CA GLY A 680 -6.12 -0.96 -114.97
C GLY A 680 -6.02 -2.43 -115.42
N TRP A 681 -5.34 -2.65 -116.53
CA TRP A 681 -5.13 -3.99 -117.10
C TRP A 681 -4.22 -4.85 -116.21
N LEU A 682 -4.70 -6.03 -115.84
CA LEU A 682 -3.99 -7.02 -115.05
C LEU A 682 -3.88 -8.32 -115.84
N LYS A 683 -2.66 -8.87 -115.93
CA LYS A 683 -2.45 -10.24 -116.38
C LYS A 683 -2.37 -11.20 -115.18
N SER A 684 -3.26 -12.18 -115.12
CA SER A 684 -3.26 -13.22 -114.09
C SER A 684 -3.30 -14.60 -114.74
N GLY A 685 -2.19 -15.35 -114.65
CA GLY A 685 -2.01 -16.57 -115.43
C GLY A 685 -1.91 -16.30 -116.94
N SER A 686 -2.69 -17.03 -117.74
CA SER A 686 -2.82 -16.80 -119.19
C SER A 686 -3.76 -15.65 -119.55
N ASP A 687 -4.55 -15.19 -118.59
CA ASP A 687 -5.73 -14.38 -118.85
C ASP A 687 -5.50 -12.91 -118.48
N TRP A 688 -6.17 -12.01 -119.20
CA TRP A 688 -6.18 -10.58 -118.91
C TRP A 688 -7.51 -10.16 -118.32
N TYR A 689 -7.45 -9.27 -117.35
CA TYR A 689 -8.56 -8.70 -116.61
C TYR A 689 -8.40 -7.17 -116.61
N PHE A 690 -9.49 -6.44 -116.38
CA PHE A 690 -9.43 -5.00 -116.16
C PHE A 690 -10.01 -4.65 -114.79
N LEU A 691 -9.23 -3.95 -113.98
CA LEU A 691 -9.63 -3.43 -112.68
C LEU A 691 -9.94 -1.94 -112.82
N GLY A 692 -11.13 -1.50 -112.42
CA GLY A 692 -11.52 -0.09 -112.48
C GLY A 692 -10.65 0.79 -111.60
N THR A 693 -10.87 2.11 -111.64
CA THR A 693 -10.13 3.07 -110.79
C THR A 693 -10.37 2.87 -109.29
N SER A 694 -11.47 2.23 -108.91
CA SER A 694 -11.77 1.77 -107.54
C SER A 694 -11.19 0.39 -107.20
N GLY A 695 -10.44 -0.24 -108.12
CA GLY A 695 -9.87 -1.58 -107.99
C GLY A 695 -10.83 -2.74 -108.29
N VAL A 696 -12.11 -2.44 -108.54
CA VAL A 696 -13.13 -3.46 -108.82
C VAL A 696 -12.90 -4.07 -110.21
N MET A 697 -12.83 -5.40 -110.29
CA MET A 697 -12.79 -6.15 -111.54
C MET A 697 -14.05 -5.88 -112.38
N GLN A 698 -13.85 -5.43 -113.60
CA GLN A 698 -14.92 -5.11 -114.53
C GLN A 698 -15.38 -6.36 -115.31
N THR A 699 -16.63 -6.34 -115.73
CA THR A 699 -17.25 -7.33 -116.61
C THR A 699 -18.05 -6.60 -117.69
N GLY A 700 -18.18 -7.18 -118.87
CA GLY A 700 -18.83 -6.53 -120.02
C GLY A 700 -17.86 -5.68 -120.85
N TRP A 701 -18.42 -4.71 -121.58
CA TRP A 701 -17.63 -3.81 -122.43
C TRP A 701 -16.99 -2.68 -121.62
N ILE A 702 -15.68 -2.50 -121.79
CA ILE A 702 -14.92 -1.38 -121.24
C ILE A 702 -14.20 -0.61 -122.35
N PHE A 703 -14.06 0.70 -122.19
CA PHE A 703 -13.35 1.57 -123.14
C PHE A 703 -12.04 2.05 -122.52
N ASP A 704 -10.92 1.72 -123.15
CA ASP A 704 -9.58 2.07 -122.70
C ASP A 704 -8.65 2.27 -123.92
N ASN A 705 -7.69 3.19 -123.85
CA ASN A 705 -6.75 3.48 -124.95
C ASN A 705 -7.40 3.59 -126.35
N ASN A 706 -8.55 4.26 -126.42
CA ASN A 706 -9.32 4.51 -127.64
C ASN A 706 -9.88 3.25 -128.36
N ALA A 707 -10.03 2.13 -127.63
CA ALA A 707 -10.65 0.90 -128.13
C ALA A 707 -11.61 0.27 -127.10
N TRP A 708 -12.58 -0.53 -127.58
CA TRP A 708 -13.49 -1.29 -126.73
C TRP A 708 -12.97 -2.72 -126.53
N TYR A 709 -12.98 -3.17 -125.28
CA TYR A 709 -12.58 -4.52 -124.89
C TYR A 709 -13.75 -5.20 -124.18
N TYR A 710 -14.02 -6.46 -124.52
CA TYR A 710 -15.06 -7.25 -123.87
C TYR A 710 -14.45 -8.21 -122.84
N LEU A 711 -14.91 -8.09 -121.60
CA LEU A 711 -14.62 -8.98 -120.47
C LEU A 711 -15.84 -9.85 -120.22
N ASP A 712 -15.67 -11.17 -120.11
CA ASP A 712 -16.79 -12.07 -119.82
C ASP A 712 -17.28 -11.94 -118.35
N MET A 713 -18.26 -12.75 -117.96
CA MET A 713 -18.81 -12.71 -116.59
C MET A 713 -17.80 -13.14 -115.50
N SER A 714 -16.70 -13.81 -115.88
CA SER A 714 -15.57 -14.10 -114.99
C SER A 714 -14.50 -13.00 -115.01
N GLY A 715 -14.69 -11.94 -115.80
CA GLY A 715 -13.78 -10.81 -115.94
C GLY A 715 -12.64 -11.01 -116.94
N VAL A 716 -12.62 -12.14 -117.65
CA VAL A 716 -11.54 -12.48 -118.60
C VAL A 716 -11.78 -11.78 -119.94
N TRP A 717 -10.75 -11.13 -120.47
CA TRP A 717 -10.73 -10.53 -121.80
C TRP A 717 -10.80 -11.59 -122.90
N ARG A 718 -11.74 -11.42 -123.84
CA ARG A 718 -11.97 -12.37 -124.95
C ARG A 718 -11.74 -11.80 -126.34
N SER A 719 -11.91 -10.49 -126.55
CA SER A 719 -11.77 -9.86 -127.87
C SER A 719 -11.67 -8.33 -127.80
N VAL A 720 -11.14 -7.71 -128.87
CA VAL A 720 -11.11 -6.25 -129.12
C VAL A 720 -11.98 -5.97 -130.34
N SER A 721 -12.72 -4.85 -130.33
CA SER A 721 -13.44 -4.36 -131.52
C SER A 721 -12.56 -3.49 -132.40
#